data_AF-A0A4Q4ZRX6-F1
#
_entry.id   AF-A0A4Q4ZRX6-F1
#
_cell.length_a   1.000
_cell.length_b   1.000
_cell.length_c   1.000
_cell.angle_alpha   90.00
_cell.angle_beta   90.00
_cell.angle_gamma   90.00
#
_symmetry.space_group_name_H-M   'P 1'
#
loop_
_entity.id
_entity.type
_entity.pdbx_description
1 polymer ?
#
loop_
_entity_poly.entity_id
_entity_poly.type
_entity_poly.pdbx_seq_one_letter_code
_entity_poly.pdbx_strand_id
1 'polypeptide(L)'
;MASSDTAGLGSAETPTASRPKLHGRAFYESIGSPRYVVAPMVDQSEFAWRMLTRSFLTPEENPKVLAYTPMFHARLFEETAKYRDTHFQATRPSPTSPAETIPFLDGNPSLDRPLFVQFCANDPAHLLGAARLAAPYCDAVDLNLGCPQGIARKGHYGAFLQEDQELIYKLINTLHKNLPIPVTAKIRILDTKEETLAYARNVLAAGASIITVHGRRREQKGHLTGLADWDYIRYLRDNLPPETVIFANGNILQRGDLKRCLEATGADAVMSAEGNLSNPALFARPPPPGQEGREYWRGRDGKGGWRVDAVFRRYLDILHRYALQRDPPARRPLFVVGDDEAWLRERQEGEKEGEEEGPARKKRKKDGGAGGGGGGGGKQERTTSPNLLAVRPHLFHLLRHLVSRHTDIRDALARCQAGDMAAIERVLDMVERRVAGGLVEYERTGGRSVEEPEPEPEPAAAEAKGEPRNRAIGKEDEEDAASPDPESSVATVRACKRPWWVVQPIVRPLPKEALAKGSIQLSRKELKKQQQQEATAVNGSGGGGGSGGGGKAGNNAETNPKEELLKPDGKDDTNECLAVYEKKLPRVPTDEPVASSSGLWTSSSLIVFFCLIQQRSSWQASHPRQLSVPNANSPRVQPPLGKYALVSAFVGCSLFGFYATVGALPRTGLSAALRNVVSGETEALGGAPQPFRREYTGVDPVDRHLATLVGFFAALVGDAGAGWDATAFLVWALAQFGAAWALLMLEGLRHGNRGRPVGGLGALAVLGFLEQNATYACAVPLYLALHLLTSPAARLRAGDGDGARRALFAYLWDLALLTSTVTLTYIAPALLMCAPGLFGHTAEQHYKWLAIWQAFPLWSVIAQWAAHRACYFLLGSMVPRDDEGRETTPGIAFSVAVSGIYEFALTLCVGTHIPIVALALLPAPLRPVLGSRFVSLKPIIDDVTFARTFVPYPVTAPPTVTPGGAAPGELAAAVTNFLRYDLYVGSFPLLLWAMYLHQTTVKNPSFGGMLRKAGFWFLVGGPIAATAALIWERDEVVKEGDVALKSKTS
;
A
#
# COMPACT_ATOMS: atom_id res chain seq x y z
N MET A 1 10.89 22.42 68.06
CA MET A 1 12.07 22.92 68.77
C MET A 1 13.23 22.92 67.80
N ALA A 2 13.77 24.14 67.55
CA ALA A 2 15.08 24.54 66.99
C ALA A 2 15.65 23.84 65.74
N SER A 3 16.37 24.48 64.84
CA SER A 3 16.54 25.87 64.37
C SER A 3 17.40 25.77 63.10
N SER A 4 17.26 26.75 62.22
CA SER A 4 18.10 27.03 61.06
C SER A 4 19.60 27.10 61.37
N ASP A 5 20.45 26.79 60.38
CA ASP A 5 21.59 27.63 60.03
C ASP A 5 22.02 27.45 58.55
N THR A 6 22.09 28.61 57.89
CA THR A 6 22.60 28.86 56.54
C THR A 6 24.10 29.12 56.56
N ALA A 7 24.87 28.58 55.60
CA ALA A 7 26.15 29.18 55.19
C ALA A 7 26.63 28.68 53.81
N GLY A 8 27.00 29.64 52.94
CA GLY A 8 28.10 29.45 51.99
C GLY A 8 27.78 29.33 50.51
N LEU A 9 27.36 30.43 49.87
CA LEU A 9 27.60 30.63 48.43
C LEU A 9 29.13 30.74 48.21
N GLY A 10 29.72 29.66 47.68
CA GLY A 10 31.11 29.59 47.24
C GLY A 10 31.25 29.96 45.77
N SER A 11 32.22 30.84 45.53
CA SER A 11 32.68 31.46 44.29
C SER A 11 32.70 30.58 43.02
N ALA A 12 32.42 31.24 41.89
CA ALA A 12 32.59 30.77 40.52
C ALA A 12 33.91 30.03 40.29
N GLU A 13 33.82 28.72 40.03
CA GLU A 13 34.92 27.92 39.50
C GLU A 13 35.17 28.27 38.03
N THR A 14 36.46 28.33 37.72
CA THR A 14 37.09 28.54 36.41
C THR A 14 36.63 27.48 35.40
N PRO A 15 36.67 27.73 34.07
CA PRO A 15 36.19 26.77 33.09
C PRO A 15 37.05 25.50 33.14
N THR A 16 36.46 24.40 33.60
CA THR A 16 37.08 23.08 33.59
C THR A 16 37.50 22.74 32.16
N ALA A 17 38.79 22.44 31.96
CA ALA A 17 39.32 21.91 30.70
C ALA A 17 38.42 20.77 30.19
N SER A 18 37.95 20.85 28.94
CA SER A 18 37.04 19.87 28.38
C SER A 18 37.71 18.49 28.37
N ARG A 19 37.08 17.49 28.99
CA ARG A 19 37.56 16.11 28.96
C ARG A 19 37.74 15.68 27.49
N PRO A 20 38.86 15.03 27.12
CA PRO A 20 39.10 14.61 25.75
C PRO A 20 38.04 13.60 25.28
N LYS A 21 37.58 13.76 24.04
CA LYS A 21 36.64 12.84 23.39
C LYS A 21 37.27 11.44 23.28
N LEU A 22 36.71 10.46 23.99
CA LEU A 22 37.13 9.07 23.88
C LEU A 22 36.82 8.52 22.48
N HIS A 23 37.63 7.58 21.99
CA HIS A 23 37.48 7.02 20.65
C HIS A 23 37.90 5.54 20.64
N GLY A 24 37.38 4.77 19.69
CA GLY A 24 37.72 3.35 19.53
C GLY A 24 37.41 2.51 20.77
N ARG A 25 38.33 1.59 21.11
CA ARG A 25 38.20 0.70 22.28
C ARG A 25 38.06 1.44 23.61
N ALA A 26 38.78 2.55 23.81
CA ALA A 26 38.67 3.34 25.04
C ALA A 26 37.24 3.89 25.27
N PHE A 27 36.53 4.24 24.19
CA PHE A 27 35.11 4.60 24.29
C PHE A 27 34.23 3.38 24.60
N TYR A 28 34.46 2.25 23.93
CA TYR A 28 33.71 1.03 24.19
C TYR A 28 33.84 0.54 25.65
N GLU A 29 35.04 0.64 26.22
CA GLU A 29 35.31 0.33 27.62
C GLU A 29 34.64 1.31 28.58
N SER A 30 34.61 2.61 28.25
CA SER A 30 33.99 3.61 29.12
C SER A 30 32.47 3.47 29.25
N ILE A 31 31.81 2.85 28.27
CA ILE A 31 30.38 2.51 28.33
C ILE A 31 30.12 1.11 28.92
N GLY A 32 31.13 0.46 29.51
CA GLY A 32 31.00 -0.83 30.20
C GLY A 32 31.16 -2.07 29.30
N SER A 33 31.74 -1.91 28.11
CA SER A 33 31.98 -2.99 27.14
C SER A 33 30.74 -3.88 26.90
N PRO A 34 29.60 -3.29 26.47
CA PRO A 34 28.35 -4.02 26.32
C PRO A 34 28.48 -5.13 25.28
N ARG A 35 28.29 -6.38 25.72
CA ARG A 35 28.39 -7.57 24.86
C ARG A 35 27.11 -7.85 24.08
N TYR A 36 25.99 -7.28 24.50
CA TYR A 36 24.68 -7.53 23.90
C TYR A 36 24.09 -6.21 23.41
N VAL A 37 23.57 -6.24 22.18
CA VAL A 37 23.09 -5.02 21.52
C VAL A 37 21.67 -5.21 20.98
N VAL A 38 20.74 -4.35 21.40
CA VAL A 38 19.42 -4.24 20.76
C VAL A 38 19.57 -3.44 19.47
N ALA A 39 19.22 -4.05 18.35
CA ALA A 39 19.38 -3.43 17.03
C ALA A 39 18.45 -2.21 16.83
N PRO A 40 18.84 -1.26 15.96
CA PRO A 40 17.93 -0.23 15.49
C PRO A 40 16.86 -0.86 14.60
N MET A 41 15.59 -0.64 14.93
CA MET A 41 14.44 -1.16 14.19
C MET A 41 13.40 -0.05 14.03
N VAL A 42 13.12 0.35 12.78
CA VAL A 42 12.14 1.41 12.49
C VAL A 42 10.77 0.98 13.02
N ASP A 43 10.17 1.84 13.84
CA ASP A 43 8.89 1.63 14.52
C ASP A 43 8.83 0.38 15.43
N GLN A 44 9.98 -0.11 15.92
CA GLN A 44 10.06 -1.32 16.75
C GLN A 44 11.11 -1.27 17.89
N SER A 45 11.86 -0.17 18.02
CA SER A 45 12.93 -0.05 19.04
C SER A 45 12.81 1.24 19.84
N GLU A 46 11.57 1.69 20.07
CA GLU A 46 11.22 2.83 20.92
C GLU A 46 11.63 2.55 22.38
N PHE A 47 11.69 3.61 23.18
CA PHE A 47 12.08 3.55 24.59
C PHE A 47 11.40 2.40 25.35
N ALA A 48 10.08 2.24 25.24
CA ALA A 48 9.34 1.21 25.97
C ALA A 48 9.77 -0.21 25.60
N TRP A 49 10.14 -0.47 24.34
CA TRP A 49 10.63 -1.78 23.91
C TRP A 49 12.07 -2.04 24.40
N ARG A 50 12.92 -1.01 24.39
CA ARG A 50 14.27 -1.09 24.99
C ARG A 50 14.18 -1.38 26.49
N MET A 51 13.26 -0.72 27.20
CA MET A 51 13.00 -0.97 28.61
C MET A 51 12.46 -2.37 28.85
N LEU A 52 11.60 -2.88 27.96
CA LEU A 52 11.10 -4.26 28.05
C LEU A 52 12.26 -5.25 27.99
N THR A 53 13.18 -5.08 27.06
CA THR A 53 14.38 -5.93 26.97
C THR A 53 15.23 -5.86 28.24
N ARG A 54 15.51 -4.65 28.73
CA ARG A 54 16.30 -4.40 29.95
C ARG A 54 15.65 -4.97 31.21
N SER A 55 14.32 -4.98 31.28
CA SER A 55 13.60 -5.41 32.49
C SER A 55 13.80 -6.89 32.86
N PHE A 56 14.24 -7.73 31.91
CA PHE A 56 14.55 -9.14 32.17
C PHE A 56 15.96 -9.35 32.74
N LEU A 57 16.75 -8.28 32.85
CA LEU A 57 18.13 -8.32 33.29
C LEU A 57 18.25 -7.80 34.71
N THR A 58 19.23 -8.35 35.44
CA THR A 58 19.61 -7.84 36.75
C THR A 58 20.19 -6.42 36.63
N PRO A 59 20.13 -5.59 37.70
CA PRO A 59 20.76 -4.27 37.71
C PRO A 59 22.23 -4.28 37.28
N GLU A 60 22.97 -5.35 37.58
CA GLU A 60 24.38 -5.53 37.22
C GLU A 60 24.58 -5.95 35.75
N GLU A 61 23.57 -6.54 35.12
CA GLU A 61 23.58 -6.94 33.71
C GLU A 61 23.07 -5.83 32.79
N ASN A 62 22.23 -4.92 33.29
CA ASN A 62 21.65 -3.83 32.49
C ASN A 62 22.67 -2.95 31.76
N PRO A 63 23.78 -2.51 32.41
CA PRO A 63 24.83 -1.74 31.72
C PRO A 63 25.53 -2.52 30.60
N LYS A 64 25.44 -3.86 30.60
CA LYS A 64 26.06 -4.73 29.59
C LYS A 64 25.22 -4.84 28.31
N VAL A 65 24.06 -4.18 28.29
CA VAL A 65 23.20 -4.07 27.11
C VAL A 65 23.24 -2.66 26.57
N LEU A 66 23.72 -2.56 25.33
CA LEU A 66 23.59 -1.36 24.52
C LEU A 66 22.29 -1.44 23.73
N ALA A 67 21.61 -0.33 23.56
CA ALA A 67 20.45 -0.26 22.69
C ALA A 67 20.59 0.87 21.67
N TYR A 68 19.88 0.71 20.56
CA TYR A 68 19.81 1.72 19.51
C TYR A 68 18.38 2.28 19.44
N THR A 69 18.26 3.55 19.09
CA THR A 69 16.96 4.12 18.70
C THR A 69 16.48 3.52 17.36
N PRO A 70 15.20 3.75 16.99
CA PRO A 70 14.81 3.63 15.60
C PRO A 70 15.69 4.53 14.71
N MET A 71 15.76 4.20 13.42
CA MET A 71 16.50 5.01 12.45
C MET A 71 15.75 6.31 12.15
N PHE A 72 16.36 7.45 12.42
CA PHE A 72 15.78 8.77 12.15
C PHE A 72 16.32 9.39 10.86
N HIS A 73 15.46 10.10 10.12
CA HIS A 73 15.92 10.86 8.95
C HIS A 73 16.56 12.17 9.39
N ALA A 74 17.86 12.35 9.15
CA ALA A 74 18.62 13.50 9.69
C ALA A 74 18.00 14.85 9.35
N ARG A 75 17.74 15.12 8.06
CA ARG A 75 17.10 16.37 7.63
C ARG A 75 15.76 16.66 8.34
N LEU A 76 14.87 15.67 8.46
CA LEU A 76 13.58 15.85 9.13
C LEU A 76 13.75 16.07 10.64
N PHE A 77 14.71 15.39 11.26
CA PHE A 77 15.03 15.53 12.67
C PHE A 77 15.60 16.91 13.01
N GLU A 78 16.39 17.48 12.11
CA GLU A 78 16.92 18.84 12.20
C GLU A 78 15.83 19.89 11.96
N GLU A 79 15.20 19.87 10.79
CA GLU A 79 14.32 20.95 10.30
C GLU A 79 12.95 20.96 10.98
N THR A 80 12.46 19.80 11.43
CA THR A 80 11.07 19.66 11.88
C THR A 80 11.00 19.23 13.34
N ALA A 81 10.82 20.19 14.25
CA ALA A 81 10.64 19.92 15.70
C ALA A 81 9.54 18.89 15.96
N LYS A 82 8.40 19.01 15.27
CA LYS A 82 7.31 18.04 15.38
C LYS A 82 7.73 16.60 15.04
N TYR A 83 8.56 16.40 14.00
CA TYR A 83 9.05 15.06 13.65
C TYR A 83 9.94 14.52 14.75
N ARG A 84 10.83 15.34 15.30
CA ARG A 84 11.68 14.97 16.42
C ARG A 84 10.85 14.59 17.65
N ASP A 85 9.90 15.43 18.06
CA ASP A 85 9.10 15.21 19.27
C ASP A 85 8.19 13.96 19.17
N THR A 86 7.75 13.59 17.96
CA THR A 86 6.93 12.38 17.76
C THR A 86 7.74 11.09 17.63
N HIS A 87 9.08 11.16 17.52
CA HIS A 87 9.94 9.98 17.33
C HIS A 87 11.01 9.81 18.41
N PHE A 88 11.36 10.88 19.14
CA PHE A 88 12.45 10.90 20.13
C PHE A 88 12.05 11.76 21.35
N GLN A 89 11.67 11.12 22.45
CA GLN A 89 11.13 11.76 23.66
C GLN A 89 12.23 12.01 24.71
N ALA A 90 13.32 12.67 24.30
CA ALA A 90 14.40 13.03 25.22
C ALA A 90 14.03 14.18 26.17
N THR A 91 13.07 15.03 25.81
CA THR A 91 12.54 16.12 26.65
C THR A 91 11.02 16.07 26.70
N ARG A 92 10.42 16.66 27.74
CA ARG A 92 8.96 16.79 27.84
C ARG A 92 8.45 17.86 26.85
N PRO A 93 7.30 17.65 26.20
CA PRO A 93 6.64 18.71 25.43
C PRO A 93 6.17 19.81 26.39
N SER A 94 6.86 20.96 26.44
CA SER A 94 6.43 22.13 27.21
C SER A 94 6.77 23.41 26.45
N PRO A 95 5.82 24.34 26.26
CA PRO A 95 6.07 25.63 25.61
C PRO A 95 6.82 26.63 26.51
N THR A 96 7.01 26.36 27.81
CA THR A 96 7.53 27.35 28.78
C THR A 96 8.49 26.78 29.84
N SER A 97 8.88 25.51 29.79
CA SER A 97 9.85 24.98 30.76
C SER A 97 11.30 25.28 30.32
N PRO A 98 12.17 25.77 31.22
CA PRO A 98 13.60 25.81 30.96
C PRO A 98 14.13 24.39 30.69
N ALA A 99 15.25 24.26 29.97
CA ALA A 99 15.88 22.99 29.67
C ALA A 99 16.03 22.15 30.95
N GLU A 100 15.33 21.01 31.03
CA GLU A 100 15.46 20.08 32.16
C GLU A 100 16.90 19.57 32.22
N THR A 101 17.47 19.51 33.42
CA THR A 101 18.86 19.05 33.64
C THR A 101 19.03 17.55 33.38
N ILE A 102 17.95 16.78 33.36
CA ILE A 102 17.96 15.33 33.15
C ILE A 102 17.01 15.00 31.99
N PRO A 103 17.44 14.20 31.00
CA PRO A 103 16.57 13.75 29.90
C PRO A 103 15.36 12.96 30.40
N PHE A 104 14.22 13.08 29.72
CA PHE A 104 12.95 12.49 30.14
C PHE A 104 12.93 10.95 29.95
N LEU A 105 12.72 10.46 28.72
CA LEU A 105 12.67 9.01 28.42
C LEU A 105 13.91 8.59 27.62
N ASP A 106 13.95 8.95 26.33
CA ASP A 106 15.05 8.58 25.45
C ASP A 106 16.36 9.23 25.95
N GLY A 107 17.38 8.40 26.18
CA GLY A 107 18.68 8.88 26.62
C GLY A 107 18.79 9.24 28.11
N ASN A 108 17.75 8.96 28.91
CA ASN A 108 17.80 9.16 30.36
C ASN A 108 18.92 8.28 30.97
N PRO A 109 19.92 8.87 31.66
CA PRO A 109 21.06 8.13 32.19
C PRO A 109 20.72 7.01 33.18
N SER A 110 19.60 7.14 33.89
CA SER A 110 19.16 6.13 34.87
C SER A 110 18.31 5.01 34.27
N LEU A 111 17.81 5.19 33.04
CA LEU A 111 16.85 4.27 32.43
C LEU A 111 17.38 3.64 31.14
N ASP A 112 17.88 4.45 30.21
CA ASP A 112 18.02 4.07 28.79
C ASP A 112 19.46 3.99 28.29
N ARG A 113 20.44 4.39 29.10
CA ARG A 113 21.86 4.35 28.74
C ARG A 113 22.52 3.00 29.14
N PRO A 114 23.48 2.49 28.33
CA PRO A 114 24.04 3.11 27.13
C PRO A 114 23.09 3.05 25.92
N LEU A 115 23.00 4.16 25.18
CA LEU A 115 22.12 4.35 24.01
C LEU A 115 22.86 4.99 22.83
N PHE A 116 22.74 4.40 21.64
CA PHE A 116 23.18 5.03 20.40
C PHE A 116 21.97 5.54 19.59
N VAL A 117 22.05 6.78 19.11
CA VAL A 117 21.02 7.37 18.24
C VAL A 117 21.42 7.18 16.79
N GLN A 118 20.60 6.47 16.01
CA GLN A 118 20.92 6.17 14.62
C GLN A 118 20.23 7.12 13.64
N PHE A 119 21.00 7.68 12.72
CA PHE A 119 20.50 8.49 11.62
C PHE A 119 20.68 7.82 10.25
N CYS A 120 19.78 8.13 9.33
CA CYS A 120 20.04 8.03 7.90
C CYS A 120 20.21 9.43 7.28
N ALA A 121 21.22 9.59 6.44
CA ALA A 121 21.54 10.84 5.77
C ALA A 121 22.37 10.59 4.52
N ASN A 122 22.39 11.58 3.64
CA ASN A 122 23.25 11.67 2.47
C ASN A 122 23.86 13.07 2.30
N ASP A 123 23.64 13.95 3.29
CA ASP A 123 24.18 15.31 3.33
C ASP A 123 24.89 15.52 4.69
N PRO A 124 26.20 15.87 4.71
CA PRO A 124 26.95 16.07 5.94
C PRO A 124 26.47 17.21 6.83
N ALA A 125 25.92 18.29 6.26
CA ALA A 125 25.44 19.43 7.02
C ALA A 125 24.16 19.06 7.79
N HIS A 126 23.18 18.47 7.10
CA HIS A 126 21.95 18.01 7.74
C HIS A 126 22.20 16.93 8.79
N LEU A 127 23.14 16.00 8.51
CA LEU A 127 23.55 14.98 9.46
C LEU A 127 24.16 15.61 10.73
N LEU A 128 25.04 16.60 10.58
CA LEU A 128 25.65 17.30 11.71
C LEU A 128 24.63 18.09 12.54
N GLY A 129 23.70 18.79 11.89
CA GLY A 129 22.63 19.53 12.57
C GLY A 129 21.75 18.62 13.43
N ALA A 130 21.28 17.51 12.86
CA ALA A 130 20.51 16.49 13.60
C ALA A 130 21.31 15.86 14.74
N ALA A 131 22.57 15.50 14.48
CA ALA A 131 23.44 14.87 15.47
C ALA A 131 23.74 15.79 16.66
N ARG A 132 23.89 17.10 16.45
CA ARG A 132 24.06 18.08 17.53
C ARG A 132 22.84 18.15 18.46
N LEU A 133 21.63 18.00 17.91
CA LEU A 133 20.40 17.96 18.69
C LEU A 133 20.26 16.67 19.52
N ALA A 134 20.77 15.55 19.02
CA ALA A 134 20.72 14.26 19.72
C ALA A 134 21.89 14.02 20.70
N ALA A 135 23.05 14.66 20.48
CA ALA A 135 24.28 14.41 21.22
C ALA A 135 24.17 14.51 22.77
N PRO A 136 23.37 15.43 23.35
CA PRO A 136 23.19 15.47 24.80
C PRO A 136 22.48 14.23 25.39
N TYR A 137 21.77 13.48 24.55
CA TYR A 137 20.82 12.43 24.94
C TYR A 137 21.28 11.03 24.51
N CYS A 138 22.56 10.84 24.19
CA CYS A 138 23.11 9.54 23.79
C CYS A 138 24.61 9.41 24.06
N ASP A 139 25.11 8.18 23.97
CA ASP A 139 26.52 7.84 24.17
C ASP A 139 27.31 7.92 22.86
N ALA A 140 26.65 7.67 21.73
CA ALA A 140 27.20 7.89 20.39
C ALA A 140 26.08 8.17 19.38
N VAL A 141 26.46 8.82 18.29
CA VAL A 141 25.64 8.90 17.08
C VAL A 141 26.09 7.80 16.10
N ASP A 142 25.13 7.04 15.57
CA ASP A 142 25.38 6.00 14.58
C ASP A 142 24.88 6.40 13.19
N LEU A 143 25.66 6.13 12.15
CA LEU A 143 25.24 6.29 10.76
C LEU A 143 24.77 4.95 10.18
N ASN A 144 23.50 4.91 9.73
CA ASN A 144 22.97 3.76 9.01
C ASN A 144 23.54 3.69 7.59
N LEU A 145 24.29 2.63 7.31
CA LEU A 145 24.82 2.29 5.99
C LEU A 145 24.39 0.88 5.54
N GLY A 146 23.28 0.38 6.11
CA GLY A 146 22.87 -1.03 5.96
C GLY A 146 21.40 -1.24 5.61
N CYS A 147 20.55 -0.22 5.63
CA CYS A 147 19.13 -0.35 5.28
C CYS A 147 18.96 -0.62 3.77
N PRO A 148 18.39 -1.77 3.35
CA PRO A 148 18.22 -2.11 1.93
C PRO A 148 16.81 -1.77 1.41
N GLN A 149 15.99 -1.08 2.21
CA GLN A 149 14.57 -0.84 1.90
C GLN A 149 14.37 0.14 0.75
N GLY A 150 13.21 0.06 0.09
CA GLY A 150 12.89 0.92 -1.05
C GLY A 150 12.91 2.42 -0.71
N ILE A 151 12.59 2.80 0.52
CA ILE A 151 12.65 4.20 0.99
C ILE A 151 14.11 4.68 1.06
N ALA A 152 15.03 3.85 1.55
CA ALA A 152 16.47 4.13 1.55
C ALA A 152 17.04 4.27 0.13
N ARG A 153 16.56 3.46 -0.82
CA ARG A 153 16.90 3.61 -2.24
C ARG A 153 16.44 4.94 -2.80
N LYS A 154 15.19 5.33 -2.53
CA LYS A 154 14.59 6.57 -3.03
C LYS A 154 15.28 7.81 -2.44
N GLY A 155 15.62 7.77 -1.16
CA GLY A 155 16.32 8.83 -0.45
C GLY A 155 17.84 8.81 -0.56
N HIS A 156 18.41 7.81 -1.26
CA HIS A 156 19.85 7.62 -1.45
C HIS A 156 20.64 7.64 -0.14
N TYR A 157 20.23 6.82 0.83
CA TYR A 157 20.94 6.60 2.09
C TYR A 157 20.97 5.09 2.43
N GLY A 158 21.55 4.71 3.58
CA GLY A 158 21.61 3.30 3.99
C GLY A 158 22.53 2.49 3.09
N ALA A 159 22.11 1.28 2.69
CA ALA A 159 22.93 0.40 1.84
C ALA A 159 23.12 0.90 0.39
N PHE A 160 22.50 2.02 0.03
CA PHE A 160 22.65 2.65 -1.30
C PHE A 160 23.75 3.71 -1.34
N LEU A 161 24.45 3.91 -0.22
CA LEU A 161 25.68 4.70 -0.17
C LEU A 161 26.94 3.83 -0.31
N GLN A 162 26.82 2.50 -0.26
CA GLN A 162 27.99 1.61 -0.21
C GLN A 162 28.89 1.74 -1.46
N GLU A 163 28.36 2.22 -2.59
CA GLU A 163 29.15 2.54 -3.79
C GLU A 163 29.82 3.93 -3.74
N ASP A 164 29.35 4.85 -2.89
CA ASP A 164 29.87 6.21 -2.72
C ASP A 164 30.72 6.32 -1.44
N GLN A 165 31.90 5.72 -1.50
CA GLN A 165 32.84 5.66 -0.37
C GLN A 165 33.33 7.05 0.06
N GLU A 166 33.41 8.01 -0.86
CA GLU A 166 33.85 9.38 -0.56
C GLU A 166 32.78 10.12 0.26
N LEU A 167 31.50 10.00 -0.12
CA LEU A 167 30.40 10.57 0.65
C LEU A 167 30.31 9.94 2.04
N ILE A 168 30.45 8.62 2.16
CA ILE A 168 30.49 7.93 3.47
C ILE A 168 31.59 8.51 4.35
N TYR A 169 32.80 8.67 3.79
CA TYR A 169 33.92 9.28 4.51
C TYR A 169 33.57 10.70 4.98
N LYS A 170 33.02 11.54 4.09
CA LYS A 170 32.61 12.91 4.42
C LYS A 170 31.57 12.96 5.54
N LEU A 171 30.54 12.11 5.49
CA LEU A 171 29.48 12.04 6.50
C LEU A 171 30.05 11.71 7.89
N ILE A 172 30.82 10.62 8.00
CA ILE A 172 31.37 10.16 9.27
C ILE A 172 32.42 11.15 9.79
N ASN A 173 33.34 11.62 8.95
CA ASN A 173 34.42 12.53 9.34
C ASN A 173 33.88 13.89 9.80
N THR A 174 32.81 14.38 9.17
CA THR A 174 32.15 15.62 9.59
C THR A 174 31.61 15.48 11.02
N LEU A 175 30.93 14.38 11.33
CA LEU A 175 30.47 14.13 12.70
C LEU A 175 31.64 13.92 13.66
N HIS A 176 32.65 13.14 13.27
CA HIS A 176 33.80 12.82 14.11
C HIS A 176 34.53 14.10 14.57
N LYS A 177 34.75 15.05 13.67
CA LYS A 177 35.44 16.32 13.96
C LYS A 177 34.60 17.31 14.76
N ASN A 178 33.28 17.27 14.64
CA ASN A 178 32.41 18.36 15.13
C ASN A 178 31.50 17.97 16.30
N LEU A 179 31.39 16.69 16.64
CA LEU A 179 30.61 16.24 17.81
C LEU A 179 31.52 15.99 19.03
N PRO A 180 31.06 16.35 20.24
CA PRO A 180 31.78 16.07 21.48
C PRO A 180 31.72 14.58 21.87
N ILE A 181 30.77 13.82 21.29
CA ILE A 181 30.58 12.38 21.52
C ILE A 181 31.07 11.54 20.32
N PRO A 182 31.37 10.26 20.52
CA PRO A 182 31.80 9.35 19.46
C PRO A 182 30.77 9.11 18.36
N VAL A 183 31.28 8.72 17.19
CA VAL A 183 30.48 8.34 16.02
C VAL A 183 30.70 6.86 15.75
N THR A 184 29.64 6.17 15.35
CA THR A 184 29.67 4.74 15.00
C THR A 184 28.96 4.54 13.66
N ALA A 185 29.12 3.37 13.04
CA ALA A 185 28.42 3.08 11.78
C ALA A 185 28.01 1.61 11.70
N LYS A 186 26.84 1.38 11.08
CA LYS A 186 26.32 0.03 10.81
C LYS A 186 26.28 -0.26 9.31
N ILE A 187 27.07 -1.24 8.87
CA ILE A 187 27.20 -1.64 7.46
C ILE A 187 26.58 -3.02 7.17
N ARG A 188 26.42 -3.32 5.88
CA ARG A 188 26.24 -4.67 5.33
C ARG A 188 27.54 -5.12 4.63
N ILE A 189 27.71 -6.43 4.47
CA ILE A 189 28.82 -7.00 3.69
C ILE A 189 28.61 -6.77 2.19
N LEU A 190 29.71 -6.75 1.44
CA LEU A 190 29.73 -6.64 -0.02
C LEU A 190 29.91 -8.03 -0.67
N ASP A 191 30.16 -8.07 -1.97
CA ASP A 191 30.28 -9.33 -2.73
C ASP A 191 31.50 -10.13 -2.30
N THR A 192 32.64 -9.48 -2.09
CA THR A 192 33.87 -10.14 -1.61
C THR A 192 34.27 -9.71 -0.19
N LYS A 193 35.05 -10.57 0.48
CA LYS A 193 35.60 -10.28 1.81
C LYS A 193 36.58 -9.11 1.74
N GLU A 194 37.34 -9.00 0.67
CA GLU A 194 38.32 -7.96 0.39
C GLU A 194 37.67 -6.58 0.20
N GLU A 195 36.59 -6.51 -0.60
CA GLU A 195 35.82 -5.26 -0.77
C GLU A 195 35.16 -4.84 0.54
N THR A 196 34.62 -5.81 1.30
CA THR A 196 34.04 -5.54 2.62
C THR A 196 35.11 -5.00 3.59
N LEU A 197 36.32 -5.52 3.54
CA LEU A 197 37.46 -5.03 4.33
C LEU A 197 37.88 -3.62 3.91
N ALA A 198 37.96 -3.34 2.62
CA ALA A 198 38.24 -2.00 2.12
C ALA A 198 37.18 -0.98 2.58
N TYR A 199 35.91 -1.37 2.51
CA TYR A 199 34.79 -0.58 3.00
C TYR A 199 34.89 -0.32 4.52
N ALA A 200 35.13 -1.35 5.32
CA ALA A 200 35.31 -1.22 6.76
C ALA A 200 36.49 -0.30 7.12
N ARG A 201 37.62 -0.40 6.39
CA ARG A 201 38.78 0.48 6.57
C ARG A 201 38.45 1.94 6.27
N ASN A 202 37.67 2.22 5.22
CA ASN A 202 37.24 3.58 4.90
C ASN A 202 36.36 4.17 6.03
N VAL A 203 35.39 3.40 6.52
CA VAL A 203 34.51 3.80 7.64
C VAL A 203 35.31 4.12 8.91
N LEU A 204 36.31 3.28 9.25
CA LEU A 204 37.17 3.49 10.40
C LEU A 204 38.11 4.68 10.21
N ALA A 205 38.73 4.83 9.03
CA ALA A 205 39.59 5.96 8.68
C ALA A 205 38.84 7.31 8.69
N ALA A 206 37.52 7.28 8.46
CA ALA A 206 36.65 8.45 8.59
C ALA A 206 36.39 8.85 10.05
N GLY A 207 36.76 8.02 11.03
CA GLY A 207 36.65 8.32 12.46
C GLY A 207 35.48 7.62 13.18
N ALA A 208 34.91 6.56 12.59
CA ALA A 208 33.97 5.69 13.29
C ALA A 208 34.71 4.93 14.42
N SER A 209 34.16 4.97 15.63
CA SER A 209 34.76 4.37 16.84
C SER A 209 34.43 2.89 16.96
N ILE A 210 33.27 2.50 16.46
CA ILE A 210 32.75 1.13 16.46
C ILE A 210 32.11 0.88 15.10
N ILE A 211 32.34 -0.30 14.53
CA ILE A 211 31.68 -0.75 13.32
C ILE A 211 30.76 -1.94 13.62
N THR A 212 29.49 -1.80 13.27
CA THR A 212 28.53 -2.91 13.34
C THR A 212 28.39 -3.53 11.95
N VAL A 213 28.57 -4.84 11.84
CA VAL A 213 28.56 -5.56 10.57
C VAL A 213 27.40 -6.54 10.53
N HIS A 214 26.46 -6.30 9.60
CA HIS A 214 25.45 -7.28 9.26
C HIS A 214 26.00 -8.21 8.18
N GLY A 215 26.16 -9.50 8.49
CA GLY A 215 26.66 -10.55 7.59
C GLY A 215 25.76 -10.88 6.39
N ARG A 216 24.94 -9.93 5.90
CA ARG A 216 24.13 -10.10 4.70
C ARG A 216 24.39 -8.98 3.72
N ARG A 217 24.41 -9.30 2.42
CA ARG A 217 24.43 -8.35 1.32
C ARG A 217 23.14 -7.55 1.24
N ARG A 218 23.14 -6.43 0.51
CA ARG A 218 21.97 -5.54 0.34
C ARG A 218 20.76 -6.26 -0.28
N GLU A 219 21.03 -7.20 -1.18
CA GLU A 219 20.09 -7.98 -1.99
C GLU A 219 19.35 -9.01 -1.13
N GLN A 220 19.97 -9.45 -0.04
CA GLN A 220 19.43 -10.41 0.91
C GLN A 220 18.39 -9.77 1.84
N LYS A 221 17.17 -9.60 1.32
CA LYS A 221 15.98 -9.07 2.00
C LYS A 221 14.69 -9.76 1.55
N GLY A 222 13.60 -9.60 2.30
CA GLY A 222 12.31 -10.23 1.98
C GLY A 222 12.43 -11.76 1.93
N HIS A 223 11.88 -12.39 0.89
CA HIS A 223 12.02 -13.83 0.66
C HIS A 223 13.46 -14.27 0.30
N LEU A 224 14.36 -13.33 -0.02
CA LEU A 224 15.77 -13.59 -0.36
C LEU A 224 16.73 -13.41 0.84
N THR A 225 16.20 -13.21 2.06
CA THR A 225 17.01 -12.86 3.24
C THR A 225 18.14 -13.85 3.53
N GLY A 226 17.91 -15.16 3.39
CA GLY A 226 18.93 -16.19 3.61
C GLY A 226 19.64 -16.13 4.98
N LEU A 227 20.73 -16.88 5.10
CA LEU A 227 21.62 -16.85 6.27
C LEU A 227 22.57 -15.64 6.20
N ALA A 228 22.95 -15.15 7.38
CA ALA A 228 24.03 -14.20 7.55
C ALA A 228 25.35 -14.96 7.61
N ASP A 229 26.30 -14.53 6.81
CA ASP A 229 27.63 -15.09 6.71
C ASP A 229 28.52 -14.47 7.81
N TRP A 230 28.80 -15.27 8.84
CA TRP A 230 29.66 -14.87 9.96
C TRP A 230 31.15 -14.92 9.59
N ASP A 231 31.53 -15.61 8.51
CA ASP A 231 32.93 -15.72 8.10
C ASP A 231 33.46 -14.40 7.53
N TYR A 232 32.59 -13.55 6.98
CA TYR A 232 32.97 -12.18 6.61
C TYR A 232 33.34 -11.38 7.85
N ILE A 233 32.61 -11.53 8.95
CA ILE A 233 32.88 -10.80 10.19
C ILE A 233 34.18 -11.32 10.82
N ARG A 234 34.39 -12.64 10.82
CA ARG A 234 35.66 -13.27 11.23
C ARG A 234 36.84 -12.73 10.41
N TYR A 235 36.69 -12.70 9.09
CA TYR A 235 37.71 -12.15 8.19
C TYR A 235 38.04 -10.68 8.48
N LEU A 236 37.03 -9.85 8.76
CA LEU A 236 37.27 -8.46 9.18
C LEU A 236 38.02 -8.42 10.51
N ARG A 237 37.66 -9.27 11.47
CA ARG A 237 38.36 -9.34 12.75
C ARG A 237 39.85 -9.70 12.56
N ASP A 238 40.17 -10.64 11.68
CA ASP A 238 41.55 -11.06 11.40
C ASP A 238 42.39 -9.98 10.69
N ASN A 239 41.77 -9.11 9.90
CA ASN A 239 42.47 -8.18 9.00
C ASN A 239 42.38 -6.69 9.39
N LEU A 240 41.66 -6.38 10.46
CA LEU A 240 41.59 -5.05 11.08
C LEU A 240 42.43 -5.00 12.36
N PRO A 241 42.93 -3.83 12.78
CA PRO A 241 43.70 -3.68 14.01
C PRO A 241 43.01 -4.34 15.21
N PRO A 242 43.72 -5.04 16.10
CA PRO A 242 43.11 -5.74 17.25
C PRO A 242 42.22 -4.83 18.12
N GLU A 243 42.57 -3.55 18.21
CA GLU A 243 41.84 -2.54 18.98
C GLU A 243 40.54 -2.06 18.32
N THR A 244 40.28 -2.39 17.06
CA THR A 244 39.00 -2.08 16.41
C THR A 244 37.87 -2.81 17.11
N VAL A 245 36.82 -2.11 17.51
CA VAL A 245 35.64 -2.71 18.12
C VAL A 245 34.64 -3.07 17.03
N ILE A 246 34.24 -4.35 16.98
CA ILE A 246 33.32 -4.90 15.98
C ILE A 246 32.08 -5.46 16.66
N PHE A 247 30.89 -5.08 16.19
CA PHE A 247 29.63 -5.69 16.61
C PHE A 247 29.09 -6.59 15.49
N ALA A 248 28.85 -7.87 15.80
CA ALA A 248 28.30 -8.84 14.86
C ALA A 248 26.76 -8.79 14.82
N ASN A 249 26.17 -8.85 13.62
CA ASN A 249 24.71 -8.85 13.44
C ASN A 249 24.24 -9.83 12.36
N GLY A 250 23.13 -10.52 12.64
CA GLY A 250 22.48 -11.46 11.73
C GLY A 250 22.35 -12.87 12.31
N ASN A 251 21.18 -13.50 12.15
CA ASN A 251 20.86 -14.86 12.64
C ASN A 251 20.99 -15.09 14.16
N ILE A 252 20.68 -14.07 14.98
CA ILE A 252 20.63 -14.18 16.45
C ILE A 252 19.17 -14.28 16.90
N LEU A 253 18.66 -15.51 16.99
CA LEU A 253 17.24 -15.82 17.21
C LEU A 253 16.94 -16.30 18.63
N GLN A 254 17.91 -16.97 19.25
CA GLN A 254 17.81 -17.51 20.61
C GLN A 254 19.09 -17.26 21.39
N ARG A 255 19.01 -17.42 22.71
CA ARG A 255 20.14 -17.18 23.62
C ARG A 255 21.39 -18.00 23.28
N GLY A 256 21.22 -19.23 22.80
CA GLY A 256 22.34 -20.09 22.38
C GLY A 256 23.15 -19.50 21.22
N ASP A 257 22.54 -18.66 20.39
CA ASP A 257 23.20 -18.05 19.22
C ASP A 257 24.18 -16.95 19.64
N LEU A 258 23.99 -16.34 20.81
CA LEU A 258 24.86 -15.28 21.34
C LEU A 258 26.30 -15.74 21.48
N LYS A 259 26.49 -16.91 22.13
CA LYS A 259 27.81 -17.50 22.35
C LYS A 259 28.41 -17.99 21.03
N ARG A 260 27.63 -18.72 20.22
CA ARG A 260 28.10 -19.24 18.92
C ARG A 260 28.57 -18.13 18.00
N CYS A 261 27.83 -17.01 17.92
CA CYS A 261 28.20 -15.89 17.08
C CYS A 261 29.50 -15.22 17.55
N LEU A 262 29.65 -14.96 18.85
CA LEU A 262 30.87 -14.37 19.40
C LEU A 262 32.09 -15.28 19.18
N GLU A 263 31.93 -16.60 19.35
CA GLU A 263 33.00 -17.57 19.11
C GLU A 263 33.38 -17.67 17.63
N ALA A 264 32.41 -17.75 16.73
CA ALA A 264 32.66 -17.85 15.29
C ALA A 264 33.28 -16.58 14.70
N THR A 265 32.81 -15.40 15.14
CA THR A 265 33.23 -14.11 14.56
C THR A 265 34.43 -13.47 15.26
N GLY A 266 34.64 -13.77 16.55
CA GLY A 266 35.58 -13.02 17.40
C GLY A 266 35.21 -11.55 17.61
N ALA A 267 33.96 -11.17 17.35
CA ALA A 267 33.45 -9.81 17.56
C ALA A 267 33.37 -9.47 19.06
N ASP A 268 33.42 -8.19 19.39
CA ASP A 268 33.38 -7.69 20.78
C ASP A 268 31.96 -7.77 21.38
N ALA A 269 30.93 -7.63 20.53
CA ALA A 269 29.53 -7.72 20.92
C ALA A 269 28.65 -8.33 19.82
N VAL A 270 27.45 -8.77 20.21
CA VAL A 270 26.47 -9.36 19.31
C VAL A 270 25.15 -8.59 19.36
N MET A 271 24.62 -8.27 18.18
CA MET A 271 23.41 -7.49 17.98
C MET A 271 22.25 -8.37 17.49
N SER A 272 21.10 -8.31 18.18
CA SER A 272 19.86 -8.97 17.75
C SER A 272 18.76 -7.96 17.39
N ALA A 273 18.02 -8.27 16.32
CA ALA A 273 16.88 -7.50 15.82
C ALA A 273 15.59 -8.33 15.95
N GLU A 274 15.20 -9.05 14.89
CA GLU A 274 13.98 -9.86 14.83
C GLU A 274 13.87 -10.91 15.96
N GLY A 275 15.01 -11.47 16.40
CA GLY A 275 15.05 -12.38 17.55
C GLY A 275 14.62 -11.70 18.85
N ASN A 276 15.11 -10.49 19.11
CA ASN A 276 14.68 -9.67 20.25
C ASN A 276 13.22 -9.20 20.09
N LEU A 277 12.78 -8.83 18.88
CA LEU A 277 11.40 -8.40 18.63
C LEU A 277 10.38 -9.53 18.87
N SER A 278 10.78 -10.78 18.63
CA SER A 278 9.95 -11.96 18.91
C SER A 278 10.08 -12.45 20.37
N ASN A 279 11.24 -12.22 20.98
CA ASN A 279 11.55 -12.59 22.37
C ASN A 279 12.41 -11.50 23.02
N PRO A 280 11.80 -10.50 23.70
CA PRO A 280 12.54 -9.40 24.31
C PRO A 280 13.46 -9.87 25.46
N ALA A 281 13.25 -11.07 26.00
CA ALA A 281 14.09 -11.66 27.03
C ALA A 281 15.30 -12.44 26.46
N LEU A 282 15.63 -12.29 25.17
CA LEU A 282 16.69 -13.06 24.49
C LEU A 282 18.06 -12.99 25.19
N PHE A 283 18.40 -11.86 25.81
CA PHE A 283 19.67 -11.68 26.53
C PHE A 283 19.64 -12.20 27.97
N ALA A 284 18.45 -12.40 28.54
CA ALA A 284 18.30 -12.82 29.93
C ALA A 284 18.63 -14.29 30.12
N ARG A 285 19.07 -14.64 31.33
CA ARG A 285 19.26 -16.05 31.71
C ARG A 285 17.90 -16.66 32.06
N PRO A 286 17.65 -17.93 31.72
CA PRO A 286 16.50 -18.62 32.27
C PRO A 286 16.66 -18.72 33.80
N PRO A 287 15.57 -18.63 34.57
CA PRO A 287 15.63 -18.91 36.00
C PRO A 287 16.11 -20.36 36.25
N PRO A 288 16.77 -20.63 37.38
CA PRO A 288 17.12 -21.99 37.78
C PRO A 288 15.87 -22.89 37.87
N PRO A 289 16.01 -24.20 37.62
CA PRO A 289 14.93 -25.15 37.86
C PRO A 289 14.35 -25.03 39.28
N GLY A 290 13.03 -24.91 39.40
CA GLY A 290 12.32 -24.71 40.67
C GLY A 290 12.18 -23.24 41.10
N GLN A 291 12.75 -22.29 40.34
CA GLN A 291 12.64 -20.85 40.57
C GLN A 291 11.99 -20.12 39.38
N GLU A 292 11.19 -20.81 38.58
CA GLU A 292 10.52 -20.25 37.40
C GLU A 292 9.55 -19.12 37.73
N GLY A 293 9.00 -19.13 38.95
CA GLY A 293 7.91 -18.24 39.33
C GLY A 293 6.68 -18.44 38.44
N ARG A 294 5.94 -17.35 38.20
CA ARG A 294 4.71 -17.37 37.38
C ARG A 294 4.94 -16.93 35.93
N GLU A 295 6.13 -16.45 35.60
CA GLU A 295 6.41 -15.79 34.31
C GLU A 295 7.17 -16.66 33.31
N TYR A 296 7.93 -17.64 33.81
CA TYR A 296 8.72 -18.56 32.99
C TYR A 296 8.04 -19.92 32.94
N TRP A 297 7.93 -20.50 31.75
CA TRP A 297 7.44 -21.86 31.55
C TRP A 297 8.60 -22.79 31.24
N ARG A 298 8.61 -23.97 31.86
CA ARG A 298 9.54 -25.06 31.56
C ARG A 298 8.76 -26.34 31.29
N GLY A 299 9.02 -26.95 30.14
CA GLY A 299 8.46 -28.23 29.75
C GLY A 299 9.21 -29.41 30.38
N ARG A 300 8.61 -30.60 30.24
CA ARG A 300 9.16 -31.89 30.71
C ARG A 300 10.46 -32.28 30.00
N ASP A 301 10.67 -31.77 28.78
CA ASP A 301 11.90 -31.92 27.99
C ASP A 301 13.04 -30.99 28.46
N GLY A 302 12.83 -30.21 29.53
CA GLY A 302 13.76 -29.23 30.06
C GLY A 302 13.83 -27.92 29.27
N LYS A 303 13.18 -27.84 28.09
CA LYS A 303 13.11 -26.60 27.31
C LYS A 303 12.13 -25.65 27.98
N GLY A 304 12.44 -24.36 27.95
CA GLY A 304 11.59 -23.34 28.53
C GLY A 304 11.67 -22.01 27.79
N GLY A 305 10.88 -21.06 28.28
CA GLY A 305 10.86 -19.68 27.81
C GLY A 305 9.87 -18.83 28.61
N TRP A 306 9.96 -17.52 28.42
CA TRP A 306 9.04 -16.57 29.04
C TRP A 306 7.66 -16.67 28.40
N ARG A 307 6.60 -16.63 29.21
CA ARG A 307 5.24 -16.75 28.70
C ARG A 307 4.79 -15.45 28.04
N VAL A 308 4.02 -15.56 26.95
CA VAL A 308 3.56 -14.40 26.17
C VAL A 308 2.67 -13.46 27.00
N ASP A 309 1.85 -14.00 27.91
CA ASP A 309 1.01 -13.23 28.83
C ASP A 309 1.85 -12.42 29.83
N ALA A 310 2.90 -13.02 30.39
CA ALA A 310 3.84 -12.38 31.31
C ALA A 310 4.61 -11.25 30.64
N VAL A 311 5.16 -11.51 29.44
CA VAL A 311 5.91 -10.51 28.67
C VAL A 311 4.98 -9.35 28.25
N PHE A 312 3.76 -9.66 27.81
CA PHE A 312 2.77 -8.64 27.44
C PHE A 312 2.38 -7.77 28.65
N ARG A 313 2.06 -8.39 29.81
CA ARG A 313 1.76 -7.66 31.05
C ARG A 313 2.89 -6.71 31.44
N ARG A 314 4.13 -7.20 31.42
CA ARG A 314 5.33 -6.43 31.73
C ARG A 314 5.53 -5.24 30.77
N TYR A 315 5.24 -5.44 29.49
CA TYR A 315 5.27 -4.36 28.51
C TYR A 315 4.22 -3.27 28.81
N LEU A 316 2.99 -3.65 29.18
CA LEU A 316 1.97 -2.69 29.59
C LEU A 316 2.35 -1.93 30.86
N ASP A 317 2.95 -2.61 31.84
CA ASP A 317 3.45 -1.96 33.05
C ASP A 317 4.48 -0.87 32.75
N ILE A 318 5.39 -1.12 31.81
CA ILE A 318 6.38 -0.13 31.37
C ILE A 318 5.67 1.06 30.71
N LEU A 319 4.71 0.81 29.82
CA LEU A 319 3.94 1.88 29.17
C LEU A 319 3.16 2.72 30.20
N HIS A 320 2.57 2.08 31.21
CA HIS A 320 1.88 2.77 32.30
C HIS A 320 2.84 3.65 33.11
N ARG A 321 3.93 3.08 33.62
CA ARG A 321 4.87 3.78 34.51
C ARG A 321 5.59 4.91 33.79
N TYR A 322 6.04 4.70 32.56
CA TYR A 322 6.93 5.64 31.88
C TYR A 322 6.22 6.51 30.84
N ALA A 323 5.47 5.92 29.90
CA ALA A 323 4.84 6.69 28.84
C ALA A 323 3.58 7.45 29.33
N LEU A 324 2.81 6.85 30.23
CA LEU A 324 1.59 7.42 30.82
C LEU A 324 1.81 8.05 32.20
N GLN A 325 2.97 7.82 32.83
CA GLN A 325 3.33 8.33 34.15
C GLN A 325 2.27 8.04 35.24
N ARG A 326 1.76 6.80 35.24
CA ARG A 326 0.77 6.32 36.20
C ARG A 326 1.09 4.91 36.64
N ASP A 327 0.57 4.51 37.79
CA ASP A 327 0.70 3.13 38.21
C ASP A 327 -0.06 2.18 37.27
N PRO A 328 0.48 0.98 37.03
CA PRO A 328 -0.25 -0.07 36.33
C PRO A 328 -1.54 -0.44 37.10
N PRO A 329 -2.62 -0.80 36.40
CA PRO A 329 -3.85 -1.23 37.05
C PRO A 329 -3.60 -2.50 37.87
N ALA A 330 -4.35 -2.67 38.95
CA ALA A 330 -4.35 -3.92 39.70
C ALA A 330 -4.88 -5.07 38.84
N ARG A 331 -4.11 -6.16 38.71
CA ARG A 331 -4.48 -7.35 37.95
C ARG A 331 -4.36 -8.59 38.84
N ARG A 332 -5.11 -9.64 38.52
CA ARG A 332 -4.96 -10.96 39.15
C ARG A 332 -3.54 -11.52 38.97
N PRO A 333 -3.03 -12.37 39.87
CA PRO A 333 -1.78 -13.09 39.64
C PRO A 333 -1.81 -13.88 38.32
N LEU A 334 -0.66 -13.98 37.65
CA LEU A 334 -0.51 -14.75 36.41
C LEU A 334 -0.73 -16.25 36.67
N PHE A 335 -1.79 -16.84 36.13
CA PHE A 335 -2.22 -18.21 36.43
C PHE A 335 -1.08 -19.24 36.37
N VAL A 336 -1.06 -20.16 37.35
CA VAL A 336 -0.26 -21.39 37.33
C VAL A 336 -1.15 -22.58 37.66
N VAL A 337 -0.77 -23.77 37.20
CA VAL A 337 -1.55 -24.99 37.47
C VAL A 337 -1.58 -25.24 38.98
N GLY A 338 -2.79 -25.40 39.53
CA GLY A 338 -3.05 -25.48 40.97
C GLY A 338 -3.69 -24.23 41.58
N ASP A 339 -3.77 -23.12 40.83
CA ASP A 339 -4.60 -21.97 41.17
C ASP A 339 -6.11 -22.27 40.97
N ASP A 340 -6.98 -21.43 41.53
CA ASP A 340 -8.43 -21.48 41.28
C ASP A 340 -8.74 -21.24 39.78
N GLU A 341 -9.52 -22.15 39.19
CA GLU A 341 -9.93 -22.14 37.79
C GLU A 341 -11.35 -21.55 37.58
N ALA A 342 -12.07 -21.19 38.65
CA ALA A 342 -13.47 -20.73 38.57
C ALA A 342 -13.65 -19.54 37.59
N TRP A 343 -12.73 -18.57 37.62
CA TRP A 343 -12.75 -17.38 36.76
C TRP A 343 -12.58 -17.67 35.25
N LEU A 344 -12.11 -18.87 34.88
CA LEU A 344 -12.05 -19.31 33.48
C LEU A 344 -13.46 -19.66 32.95
N ARG A 345 -14.41 -20.01 33.83
CA ARG A 345 -15.77 -20.47 33.48
C ARG A 345 -16.83 -19.37 33.50
N GLU A 346 -16.59 -18.26 34.18
CA GLU A 346 -17.55 -17.17 34.43
C GLU A 346 -18.08 -16.42 33.18
N ARG A 347 -17.72 -16.80 31.94
CA ARG A 347 -17.98 -15.99 30.74
C ARG A 347 -18.73 -16.67 29.59
N GLN A 348 -19.52 -17.71 29.85
CA GLN A 348 -20.43 -18.28 28.82
C GLN A 348 -21.87 -17.74 28.87
N GLU A 349 -22.30 -17.05 29.94
CA GLU A 349 -23.71 -16.66 30.11
C GLU A 349 -24.03 -15.23 29.65
N GLY A 350 -23.06 -14.32 29.57
CA GLY A 350 -23.30 -12.90 29.24
C GLY A 350 -23.30 -12.53 27.75
N GLU A 351 -22.99 -13.46 26.84
CA GLU A 351 -22.91 -13.18 25.38
C GLU A 351 -24.16 -13.65 24.60
N LYS A 352 -25.17 -14.24 25.27
CA LYS A 352 -26.43 -14.69 24.62
C LYS A 352 -27.58 -13.69 24.64
N GLU A 353 -27.50 -12.56 25.36
CA GLU A 353 -28.61 -11.60 25.47
C GLU A 353 -28.52 -10.41 24.49
N GLY A 354 -27.59 -10.42 23.53
CA GLY A 354 -27.29 -9.26 22.67
C GLY A 354 -27.82 -9.31 21.22
N GLU A 355 -28.45 -10.40 20.77
CA GLU A 355 -28.85 -10.57 19.35
C GLU A 355 -30.36 -10.51 19.07
N GLU A 356 -31.21 -10.34 20.08
CA GLU A 356 -32.64 -10.10 19.88
C GLU A 356 -33.10 -8.86 20.65
N GLU A 357 -33.02 -7.68 20.03
CA GLU A 357 -34.06 -6.62 20.10
C GLU A 357 -33.58 -5.35 19.37
N GLY A 358 -34.36 -4.93 18.36
CA GLY A 358 -34.13 -3.69 17.63
C GLY A 358 -34.31 -2.43 18.50
N PRO A 359 -33.74 -1.27 18.11
CA PRO A 359 -33.66 -0.15 19.03
C PRO A 359 -35.00 0.60 19.14
N ALA A 360 -35.73 0.35 20.22
CA ALA A 360 -36.84 1.19 20.65
C ALA A 360 -36.34 2.38 21.48
N ARG A 361 -36.69 3.59 21.05
CA ARG A 361 -36.49 4.86 21.78
C ARG A 361 -37.20 4.83 23.13
N LYS A 362 -36.50 5.18 24.22
CA LYS A 362 -37.14 5.85 25.38
C LYS A 362 -36.18 6.75 26.15
N LYS A 363 -36.54 8.03 26.23
CA LYS A 363 -36.00 9.05 27.13
C LYS A 363 -36.09 8.57 28.59
N ARG A 364 -35.05 8.81 29.37
CA ARG A 364 -35.17 8.93 30.83
C ARG A 364 -34.43 10.19 31.30
N LYS A 365 -35.15 11.00 32.08
CA LYS A 365 -34.71 12.27 32.68
C LYS A 365 -34.67 12.07 34.20
N LYS A 366 -33.58 12.58 34.78
CA LYS A 366 -33.29 12.94 36.20
C LYS A 366 -33.59 11.91 37.29
N ASP A 367 -32.58 11.65 38.14
CA ASP A 367 -32.55 12.25 39.48
C ASP A 367 -31.13 12.31 40.04
N GLY A 368 -30.88 13.34 40.85
CA GLY A 368 -29.59 13.70 41.42
C GLY A 368 -29.36 13.09 42.80
N GLY A 369 -28.10 12.74 43.06
CA GLY A 369 -27.57 12.42 44.38
C GLY A 369 -26.07 12.73 44.38
N ALA A 370 -25.66 13.57 45.32
CA ALA A 370 -24.34 14.19 45.39
C ALA A 370 -23.20 13.19 45.68
N GLY A 371 -22.06 13.37 45.01
CA GLY A 371 -20.82 12.65 45.31
C GLY A 371 -19.70 12.85 44.28
N GLY A 372 -18.90 13.91 44.45
CA GLY A 372 -17.46 13.97 44.16
C GLY A 372 -16.89 13.68 42.76
N GLY A 373 -16.30 14.72 42.14
CA GLY A 373 -15.13 14.60 41.25
C GLY A 373 -15.43 14.47 39.75
N GLY A 374 -15.36 15.58 39.02
CA GLY A 374 -15.76 15.70 37.62
C GLY A 374 -14.96 14.86 36.61
N GLY A 375 -15.69 14.14 35.76
CA GLY A 375 -15.21 13.59 34.50
C GLY A 375 -16.08 14.13 33.35
N GLY A 376 -15.66 15.24 32.74
CA GLY A 376 -16.27 15.74 31.51
C GLY A 376 -15.91 14.83 30.34
N GLY A 377 -16.92 14.38 29.59
CA GLY A 377 -16.74 13.65 28.34
C GLY A 377 -16.12 14.54 27.26
N GLY A 378 -14.78 14.58 27.22
CA GLY A 378 -14.01 15.17 26.14
C GLY A 378 -13.77 14.17 25.01
N LYS A 379 -13.74 14.64 23.76
CA LYS A 379 -13.14 13.90 22.64
C LYS A 379 -11.77 13.36 23.09
N GLN A 380 -11.59 12.05 23.04
CA GLN A 380 -10.31 11.42 23.36
C GLN A 380 -9.27 11.92 22.35
N GLU A 381 -8.29 12.69 22.85
CA GLU A 381 -7.24 13.29 22.03
C GLU A 381 -6.36 12.17 21.43
N ARG A 382 -6.10 12.21 20.12
CA ARG A 382 -5.26 11.18 19.46
C ARG A 382 -3.83 11.30 19.98
N THR A 383 -3.28 10.20 20.53
CA THR A 383 -1.93 10.19 21.08
C THR A 383 -0.87 10.43 20.00
N THR A 384 0.17 11.18 20.36
CA THR A 384 1.35 11.45 19.53
C THR A 384 2.61 10.78 20.09
N SER A 385 2.51 10.03 21.19
CA SER A 385 3.66 9.36 21.79
C SER A 385 4.14 8.22 20.90
N PRO A 386 5.44 8.18 20.49
CA PRO A 386 6.00 7.07 19.72
C PRO A 386 5.80 5.72 20.44
N ASN A 387 5.96 5.71 21.76
CA ASN A 387 5.80 4.51 22.59
C ASN A 387 4.37 3.93 22.52
N LEU A 388 3.34 4.77 22.44
CA LEU A 388 1.94 4.33 22.36
C LEU A 388 1.51 3.97 20.95
N LEU A 389 2.10 4.59 19.93
CA LEU A 389 1.87 4.27 18.52
C LEU A 389 2.43 2.88 18.16
N ALA A 390 3.57 2.51 18.74
CA ALA A 390 4.24 1.24 18.47
C ALA A 390 3.62 0.01 19.17
N VAL A 391 2.68 0.18 20.11
CA VAL A 391 2.15 -0.94 20.91
C VAL A 391 1.49 -2.01 20.05
N ARG A 392 0.59 -1.62 19.15
CA ARG A 392 -0.13 -2.57 18.29
C ARG A 392 0.83 -3.41 17.42
N PRO A 393 1.77 -2.83 16.64
CA PRO A 393 2.70 -3.63 15.86
C PRO A 393 3.62 -4.50 16.74
N HIS A 394 4.11 -4.01 17.88
CA HIS A 394 4.86 -4.83 18.83
C HIS A 394 4.09 -6.08 19.27
N LEU A 395 2.81 -5.94 19.58
CA LEU A 395 1.97 -7.07 20.02
C LEU A 395 1.70 -8.07 18.89
N PHE A 396 1.61 -7.64 17.63
CA PHE A 396 1.51 -8.59 16.51
C PHE A 396 2.80 -9.41 16.32
N HIS A 397 3.97 -8.83 16.61
CA HIS A 397 5.23 -9.57 16.62
C HIS A 397 5.31 -10.53 17.81
N LEU A 398 5.08 -10.01 19.02
CA LEU A 398 5.18 -10.78 20.27
C LEU A 398 4.18 -11.96 20.32
N LEU A 399 2.94 -11.74 19.87
CA LEU A 399 1.85 -12.71 19.97
C LEU A 399 1.67 -13.56 18.71
N ARG A 400 2.56 -13.49 17.72
CA ARG A 400 2.36 -14.10 16.39
C ARG A 400 1.88 -15.55 16.44
N HIS A 401 2.52 -16.38 17.26
CA HIS A 401 2.20 -17.81 17.40
C HIS A 401 0.87 -18.07 18.13
N LEU A 402 0.43 -17.13 18.96
CA LEU A 402 -0.84 -17.17 19.68
C LEU A 402 -1.99 -16.71 18.77
N VAL A 403 -1.84 -15.57 18.10
CA VAL A 403 -2.91 -14.99 17.25
C VAL A 403 -3.15 -15.79 15.96
N SER A 404 -2.19 -16.63 15.53
CA SER A 404 -2.42 -17.59 14.45
C SER A 404 -3.36 -18.75 14.85
N ARG A 405 -3.53 -19.01 16.15
CA ARG A 405 -4.41 -20.04 16.70
C ARG A 405 -5.71 -19.47 17.29
N HIS A 406 -5.64 -18.26 17.84
CA HIS A 406 -6.76 -17.57 18.49
C HIS A 406 -7.14 -16.32 17.70
N THR A 407 -7.98 -16.51 16.69
CA THR A 407 -8.40 -15.43 15.78
C THR A 407 -9.25 -14.36 16.48
N ASP A 408 -9.96 -14.71 17.55
CA ASP A 408 -10.68 -13.79 18.43
C ASP A 408 -9.75 -12.72 19.03
N ILE A 409 -8.57 -13.13 19.49
CA ILE A 409 -7.53 -12.22 20.03
C ILE A 409 -6.93 -11.39 18.91
N ARG A 410 -6.66 -11.99 17.74
CA ARG A 410 -6.17 -11.28 16.55
C ARG A 410 -7.09 -10.13 16.16
N ASP A 411 -8.39 -10.42 16.08
CA ASP A 411 -9.39 -9.47 15.61
C ASP A 411 -9.65 -8.39 16.67
N ALA A 412 -9.61 -8.73 17.97
CA ALA A 412 -9.66 -7.75 19.05
C ALA A 412 -8.45 -6.80 19.05
N LEU A 413 -7.24 -7.33 18.86
CA LEU A 413 -6.01 -6.54 18.76
C LEU A 413 -6.02 -5.62 17.53
N ALA A 414 -6.53 -6.11 16.39
CA ALA A 414 -6.62 -5.32 15.16
C ALA A 414 -7.51 -4.07 15.30
N ARG A 415 -8.61 -4.18 16.08
CA ARG A 415 -9.55 -3.08 16.35
C ARG A 415 -9.05 -2.06 17.37
N CYS A 416 -7.97 -2.35 18.11
CA CYS A 416 -7.42 -1.42 19.09
C CYS A 416 -6.84 -0.18 18.40
N GLN A 417 -7.19 1.00 18.92
CA GLN A 417 -6.59 2.27 18.50
C GLN A 417 -5.32 2.59 19.30
N ALA A 418 -4.39 3.31 18.70
CA ALA A 418 -3.19 3.75 19.40
C ALA A 418 -3.56 4.63 20.61
N GLY A 419 -3.00 4.30 21.78
CA GLY A 419 -3.30 4.98 23.04
C GLY A 419 -4.57 4.51 23.77
N ASP A 420 -5.40 3.65 23.17
CA ASP A 420 -6.54 3.03 23.87
C ASP A 420 -6.07 1.87 24.77
N MET A 421 -5.46 2.24 25.89
CA MET A 421 -4.93 1.27 26.86
C MET A 421 -6.03 0.40 27.46
N ALA A 422 -7.27 0.88 27.57
CA ALA A 422 -8.37 0.08 28.09
C ALA A 422 -8.70 -1.08 27.14
N ALA A 423 -8.71 -0.85 25.83
CA ALA A 423 -8.85 -1.93 24.85
C ALA A 423 -7.69 -2.92 24.89
N ILE A 424 -6.46 -2.42 25.01
CA ILE A 424 -5.25 -3.26 25.05
C ILE A 424 -5.22 -4.13 26.32
N GLU A 425 -5.65 -3.60 27.48
CA GLU A 425 -5.80 -4.38 28.72
C GLU A 425 -6.87 -5.49 28.60
N ARG A 426 -7.95 -5.26 27.84
CA ARG A 426 -8.93 -6.32 27.55
C ARG A 426 -8.31 -7.43 26.69
N VAL A 427 -7.45 -7.07 25.72
CA VAL A 427 -6.70 -8.07 24.93
C VAL A 427 -5.75 -8.86 25.84
N LEU A 428 -5.08 -8.22 26.80
CA LEU A 428 -4.27 -8.91 27.80
C LEU A 428 -5.11 -9.92 28.61
N ASP A 429 -6.31 -9.56 29.08
CA ASP A 429 -7.21 -10.49 29.78
C ASP A 429 -7.56 -11.71 28.91
N MET A 430 -7.85 -11.51 27.63
CA MET A 430 -8.10 -12.60 26.69
C MET A 430 -6.88 -13.52 26.52
N VAL A 431 -5.69 -12.93 26.36
CA VAL A 431 -4.43 -13.67 26.26
C VAL A 431 -4.18 -14.50 27.51
N GLU A 432 -4.33 -13.93 28.70
CA GLU A 432 -4.15 -14.64 29.99
C GLU A 432 -5.11 -15.81 30.14
N ARG A 433 -6.38 -15.66 29.74
CA ARG A 433 -7.37 -16.75 29.74
C ARG A 433 -6.95 -17.89 28.82
N ARG A 434 -6.49 -17.58 27.59
CA ARG A 434 -6.03 -18.61 26.65
C ARG A 434 -4.78 -19.31 27.16
N VAL A 435 -3.80 -18.57 27.68
CA VAL A 435 -2.57 -19.14 28.25
C VAL A 435 -2.90 -20.06 29.43
N ALA A 436 -3.77 -19.63 30.35
CA ALA A 436 -4.22 -20.48 31.46
C ALA A 436 -4.84 -21.80 30.98
N GLY A 437 -5.76 -21.75 30.01
CA GLY A 437 -6.33 -22.96 29.41
C GLY A 437 -5.29 -23.88 28.76
N GLY A 438 -4.31 -23.31 28.05
CA GLY A 438 -3.21 -24.07 27.44
C GLY A 438 -2.30 -24.76 28.48
N LEU A 439 -2.05 -24.12 29.62
CA LEU A 439 -1.28 -24.69 30.72
C LEU A 439 -2.01 -25.87 31.39
N VAL A 440 -3.32 -25.72 31.65
CA VAL A 440 -4.15 -26.81 32.20
C VAL A 440 -4.17 -27.99 31.24
N GLU A 441 -4.33 -27.74 29.94
CA GLU A 441 -4.33 -28.79 28.92
C GLU A 441 -2.99 -29.50 28.80
N TYR A 442 -1.87 -28.76 28.87
CA TYR A 442 -0.53 -29.34 28.89
C TYR A 442 -0.35 -30.32 30.05
N GLU A 443 -0.77 -29.95 31.26
CA GLU A 443 -0.65 -30.83 32.42
C GLU A 443 -1.59 -32.03 32.32
N ARG A 444 -2.86 -31.81 31.94
CA ARG A 444 -3.86 -32.87 31.77
C ARG A 444 -3.44 -33.94 30.76
N THR A 445 -2.77 -33.54 29.68
CA THR A 445 -2.33 -34.45 28.61
C THR A 445 -0.97 -35.10 28.87
N GLY A 446 -0.28 -34.70 29.95
CA GLY A 446 1.09 -35.12 30.24
C GLY A 446 2.11 -34.55 29.24
N GLY A 447 1.78 -33.43 28.57
CA GLY A 447 2.62 -32.80 27.55
C GLY A 447 2.28 -33.16 26.10
N ARG A 448 1.39 -34.14 25.87
CA ARG A 448 1.00 -34.55 24.50
C ARG A 448 0.25 -33.47 23.72
N SER A 449 -0.36 -32.48 24.38
CA SER A 449 -1.05 -31.37 23.69
C SER A 449 -0.12 -30.48 22.85
N VAL A 450 1.20 -30.61 23.02
CA VAL A 450 2.21 -29.84 22.27
C VAL A 450 3.10 -30.72 21.38
N GLU A 451 2.90 -32.04 21.40
CA GLU A 451 3.58 -32.99 20.53
C GLU A 451 2.88 -33.06 19.15
N GLU A 452 3.64 -33.13 18.06
CA GLU A 452 3.08 -33.28 16.72
C GLU A 452 2.82 -34.76 16.41
N PRO A 453 1.76 -35.10 15.65
CA PRO A 453 1.68 -36.41 15.01
C PRO A 453 2.87 -36.59 14.06
N GLU A 454 3.45 -37.78 14.00
CA GLU A 454 4.55 -38.08 13.08
C GLU A 454 4.14 -37.75 11.64
N PRO A 455 5.02 -37.13 10.83
CA PRO A 455 4.71 -36.83 9.44
C PRO A 455 4.46 -38.12 8.67
N GLU A 456 3.31 -38.22 8.00
CA GLU A 456 3.08 -39.29 7.02
C GLU A 456 4.16 -39.23 5.93
N PRO A 457 4.71 -40.38 5.49
CA PRO A 457 5.72 -40.39 4.43
C PRO A 457 5.15 -39.76 3.15
N GLU A 458 5.89 -38.80 2.59
CA GLU A 458 5.50 -38.13 1.34
C GLU A 458 5.24 -39.15 0.22
N PRO A 459 4.18 -38.98 -0.60
CA PRO A 459 3.94 -39.86 -1.74
C PRO A 459 5.09 -39.71 -2.74
N ALA A 460 5.77 -40.83 -3.00
CA ALA A 460 6.84 -40.94 -3.99
C ALA A 460 6.40 -40.32 -5.33
N ALA A 461 7.19 -39.37 -5.82
CA ALA A 461 7.05 -38.82 -7.14
C ALA A 461 7.08 -39.96 -8.18
N ALA A 462 6.06 -39.97 -9.04
CA ALA A 462 5.84 -40.99 -10.05
C ALA A 462 7.10 -41.25 -10.91
N GLU A 463 7.47 -42.53 -10.94
CA GLU A 463 8.53 -43.13 -11.73
C GLU A 463 8.42 -42.76 -13.23
N ALA A 464 9.49 -42.17 -13.77
CA ALA A 464 9.80 -42.23 -15.19
C ALA A 464 10.48 -43.59 -15.48
N LYS A 465 9.85 -44.37 -16.37
CA LYS A 465 10.22 -45.71 -16.81
C LYS A 465 11.69 -45.84 -17.27
N GLY A 466 12.36 -46.92 -16.88
CA GLY A 466 13.61 -47.39 -17.51
C GLY A 466 14.39 -48.48 -16.77
N GLU A 467 13.89 -49.72 -16.84
CA GLU A 467 14.50 -51.07 -16.76
C GLU A 467 15.81 -51.43 -15.98
N PRO A 468 15.95 -52.71 -15.56
CA PRO A 468 16.62 -53.10 -14.31
C PRO A 468 18.03 -53.69 -14.50
N ARG A 469 18.88 -53.59 -13.46
CA ARG A 469 20.02 -54.51 -13.28
C ARG A 469 20.24 -54.88 -11.81
N ASN A 470 20.06 -56.17 -11.56
CA ASN A 470 20.50 -56.93 -10.38
C ASN A 470 21.94 -56.62 -9.95
N ARG A 471 22.18 -56.43 -8.64
CA ARG A 471 23.08 -57.31 -7.89
C ARG A 471 22.88 -57.22 -6.37
N ALA A 472 23.14 -58.35 -5.75
CA ALA A 472 22.81 -58.76 -4.40
C ALA A 472 23.74 -58.19 -3.31
N ILE A 473 23.14 -58.01 -2.13
CA ILE A 473 23.60 -58.36 -0.77
C ILE A 473 25.05 -58.02 -0.40
N GLY A 474 25.18 -57.07 0.53
CA GLY A 474 26.26 -56.95 1.49
C GLY A 474 25.77 -56.14 2.67
N LYS A 475 25.44 -56.81 3.78
CA LYS A 475 25.32 -56.20 5.11
C LYS A 475 26.71 -55.73 5.51
N GLU A 476 26.87 -54.46 5.79
CA GLU A 476 27.80 -53.84 6.74
C GLU A 476 27.59 -52.31 6.60
N ASP A 477 27.74 -51.59 7.71
CA ASP A 477 27.62 -50.13 7.88
C ASP A 477 26.23 -49.58 8.25
N GLU A 478 25.69 -50.02 9.40
CA GLU A 478 24.85 -49.15 10.26
C GLU A 478 25.74 -48.10 10.95
N GLU A 479 26.32 -47.18 10.18
CA GLU A 479 27.05 -46.04 10.75
C GLU A 479 27.15 -44.85 9.78
N ASP A 480 26.07 -44.52 9.07
CA ASP A 480 25.97 -43.26 8.32
C ASP A 480 24.50 -42.78 8.22
N ALA A 481 23.87 -42.57 9.38
CA ALA A 481 22.71 -41.70 9.45
C ALA A 481 23.19 -40.26 9.23
N ALA A 482 23.19 -39.83 7.96
CA ALA A 482 23.51 -38.49 7.51
C ALA A 482 23.03 -37.43 8.52
N SER A 483 23.98 -36.71 9.10
CA SER A 483 23.71 -35.62 10.05
C SER A 483 22.70 -34.63 9.45
N PRO A 484 21.68 -34.17 10.20
CA PRO A 484 20.75 -33.17 9.68
C PRO A 484 21.53 -31.91 9.28
N ASP A 485 21.34 -31.48 8.03
CA ASP A 485 21.97 -30.29 7.46
C ASP A 485 21.82 -29.09 8.43
N PRO A 486 22.92 -28.58 9.02
CA PRO A 486 22.89 -27.47 9.97
C PRO A 486 22.41 -26.16 9.33
N GLU A 487 22.27 -26.10 8.00
CA GLU A 487 21.79 -24.94 7.23
C GLU A 487 20.32 -25.06 6.80
N SER A 488 19.47 -25.82 7.49
CA SER A 488 18.02 -25.86 7.18
C SER A 488 17.16 -24.95 8.09
N SER A 489 16.15 -24.27 7.50
CA SER A 489 15.16 -23.53 8.32
C SER A 489 14.29 -24.48 9.13
N VAL A 490 14.05 -25.71 8.65
CA VAL A 490 13.24 -26.73 9.35
C VAL A 490 13.93 -27.19 10.62
N ALA A 491 15.24 -27.44 10.56
CA ALA A 491 16.05 -27.76 11.73
C ALA A 491 16.03 -26.60 12.75
N THR A 492 16.16 -25.36 12.27
CA THR A 492 16.09 -24.15 13.12
C THR A 492 14.71 -24.00 13.77
N VAL A 493 13.62 -24.22 13.03
CA VAL A 493 12.26 -24.24 13.58
C VAL A 493 12.17 -25.28 14.70
N ARG A 494 12.61 -26.52 14.45
CA ARG A 494 12.57 -27.60 15.45
C ARG A 494 13.34 -27.27 16.73
N ALA A 495 14.50 -26.62 16.61
CA ALA A 495 15.31 -26.19 17.76
C ALA A 495 14.63 -25.07 18.58
N CYS A 496 14.07 -24.08 17.88
CA CYS A 496 13.47 -22.89 18.50
C CYS A 496 12.03 -23.08 18.97
N LYS A 497 11.32 -24.08 18.46
CA LYS A 497 9.88 -24.30 18.71
C LYS A 497 9.59 -24.41 20.20
N ARG A 498 8.58 -23.66 20.63
CA ARG A 498 7.99 -23.73 21.96
C ARG A 498 6.47 -23.78 21.83
N PRO A 499 5.73 -24.14 22.90
CA PRO A 499 4.29 -23.98 22.89
C PRO A 499 3.88 -22.55 22.56
N TRP A 500 2.71 -22.36 21.97
CA TRP A 500 2.24 -21.06 21.46
C TRP A 500 2.05 -19.99 22.55
N TRP A 501 1.99 -20.39 23.82
CA TRP A 501 1.97 -19.49 24.99
C TRP A 501 3.36 -19.03 25.46
N VAL A 502 4.43 -19.40 24.76
CA VAL A 502 5.82 -19.02 25.06
C VAL A 502 6.39 -18.19 23.91
N VAL A 503 7.10 -17.11 24.26
CA VAL A 503 7.78 -16.26 23.27
C VAL A 503 8.85 -17.07 22.52
N GLN A 504 8.87 -16.97 21.20
CA GLN A 504 9.77 -17.75 20.36
C GLN A 504 10.02 -17.03 19.03
N PRO A 505 11.19 -17.25 18.39
CA PRO A 505 11.56 -16.53 17.19
C PRO A 505 10.77 -17.00 15.96
N ILE A 506 10.54 -16.05 15.05
CA ILE A 506 9.94 -16.32 13.75
C ILE A 506 11.04 -16.73 12.78
N VAL A 507 11.06 -18.01 12.39
CA VAL A 507 12.02 -18.53 11.42
C VAL A 507 11.40 -18.46 10.02
N ARG A 508 12.08 -17.75 9.11
CA ARG A 508 11.68 -17.70 7.70
C ARG A 508 12.30 -18.86 6.91
N PRO A 509 11.59 -19.43 5.92
CA PRO A 509 12.19 -20.38 5.00
C PRO A 509 13.41 -19.78 4.30
N LEU A 510 14.43 -20.60 4.05
CA LEU A 510 15.57 -20.19 3.24
C LEU A 510 15.15 -20.01 1.78
N PRO A 511 15.86 -19.20 0.97
CA PRO A 511 15.48 -18.96 -0.42
C PRO A 511 15.29 -20.24 -1.24
N LYS A 512 16.16 -21.25 -1.04
CA LYS A 512 16.03 -22.57 -1.68
C LYS A 512 14.74 -23.29 -1.29
N GLU A 513 14.39 -23.27 0.00
CA GLU A 513 13.18 -23.88 0.53
C GLU A 513 11.91 -23.10 0.13
N ALA A 514 12.00 -21.76 0.04
CA ALA A 514 10.91 -20.90 -0.42
C ALA A 514 10.63 -21.07 -1.92
N LEU A 515 11.67 -21.26 -2.74
CA LEU A 515 11.57 -21.68 -4.14
C LEU A 515 10.87 -23.04 -4.27
N ALA A 516 11.30 -24.03 -3.49
CA ALA A 516 10.70 -25.37 -3.49
C ALA A 516 9.21 -25.35 -3.09
N LYS A 517 8.83 -24.46 -2.16
CA LYS A 517 7.43 -24.24 -1.74
C LYS A 517 6.62 -23.37 -2.70
N GLY A 518 7.18 -22.95 -3.83
CA GLY A 518 6.50 -22.08 -4.81
C GLY A 518 6.21 -20.67 -4.31
N SER A 519 6.80 -20.26 -3.18
CA SER A 519 6.67 -18.91 -2.61
C SER A 519 7.59 -17.89 -3.30
N ILE A 520 8.48 -18.36 -4.18
CA ILE A 520 9.31 -17.56 -5.08
C ILE A 520 9.24 -18.22 -6.46
N GLN A 521 9.01 -17.45 -7.52
CA GLN A 521 9.10 -17.92 -8.90
C GLN A 521 10.34 -17.34 -9.60
N LEU A 522 11.14 -18.19 -10.23
CA LEU A 522 12.29 -17.76 -11.02
C LEU A 522 11.82 -17.03 -12.28
N SER A 523 12.51 -15.95 -12.65
CA SER A 523 12.24 -15.29 -13.93
C SER A 523 12.61 -16.20 -15.11
N ARG A 524 11.98 -15.99 -16.27
CA ARG A 524 12.34 -16.72 -17.52
C ARG A 524 13.82 -16.62 -17.89
N LYS A 525 14.51 -15.57 -17.45
CA LYS A 525 15.93 -15.33 -17.73
C LYS A 525 16.83 -16.14 -16.80
N GLU A 526 16.45 -16.30 -15.54
CA GLU A 526 17.16 -17.15 -14.57
C GLU A 526 16.94 -18.62 -14.86
N LEU A 527 15.72 -19.03 -15.27
CA LEU A 527 15.45 -20.37 -15.78
C LEU A 527 16.38 -20.74 -16.95
N LYS A 528 16.58 -19.80 -17.90
CA LYS A 528 17.55 -20.00 -18.98
C LYS A 528 18.99 -20.08 -18.49
N LYS A 529 19.38 -19.23 -17.53
CA LYS A 529 20.75 -19.21 -16.97
C LYS A 529 21.05 -20.49 -16.20
N GLN A 530 20.07 -21.02 -15.48
CA GLN A 530 20.14 -22.28 -14.73
C GLN A 530 20.18 -23.49 -15.67
N GLN A 531 19.33 -23.53 -16.71
CA GLN A 531 19.40 -24.54 -17.77
C GLN A 531 20.76 -24.51 -18.51
N GLN A 532 21.34 -23.33 -18.68
CA GLN A 532 22.62 -23.15 -19.36
C GLN A 532 23.81 -23.54 -18.46
N GLN A 533 23.70 -23.33 -17.14
CA GLN A 533 24.65 -23.82 -16.12
C GLN A 533 24.57 -25.34 -15.93
N GLU A 534 23.37 -25.91 -15.92
CA GLU A 534 23.17 -27.37 -15.89
C GLU A 534 23.68 -28.03 -17.19
N ALA A 535 23.45 -27.41 -18.35
CA ALA A 535 23.99 -27.89 -19.63
C ALA A 535 25.53 -27.77 -19.74
N THR A 536 26.16 -26.87 -18.98
CA THR A 536 27.63 -26.77 -18.91
C THR A 536 28.22 -27.71 -17.85
N ALA A 537 27.52 -28.00 -16.76
CA ALA A 537 27.92 -28.99 -15.77
C ALA A 537 27.87 -30.43 -16.31
N VAL A 538 26.89 -30.75 -17.16
CA VAL A 538 26.77 -32.08 -17.80
C VAL A 538 27.81 -32.32 -18.89
N ASN A 539 28.34 -31.26 -19.52
CA ASN A 539 29.35 -31.36 -20.58
C ASN A 539 30.80 -31.18 -20.09
N GLY A 540 31.02 -30.96 -18.79
CA GLY A 540 32.34 -30.72 -18.20
C GLY A 540 33.12 -31.97 -17.75
N SER A 541 32.52 -33.16 -17.81
CA SER A 541 33.17 -34.43 -17.45
C SER A 541 33.48 -35.28 -18.69
N GLY A 542 34.45 -34.85 -19.49
CA GLY A 542 35.00 -35.61 -20.63
C GLY A 542 36.30 -34.97 -21.10
N GLY A 543 37.43 -35.60 -20.81
CA GLY A 543 38.75 -34.97 -20.77
C GLY A 543 39.50 -34.79 -22.10
N GLY A 544 40.59 -34.01 -21.99
CA GLY A 544 41.94 -34.45 -22.38
C GLY A 544 42.46 -34.13 -23.80
N GLY A 545 43.42 -33.19 -23.86
CA GLY A 545 44.67 -33.34 -24.65
C GLY A 545 44.80 -32.55 -25.96
N GLY A 546 45.93 -31.83 -26.12
CA GLY A 546 46.47 -31.49 -27.44
C GLY A 546 47.03 -30.07 -27.60
N SER A 547 48.30 -29.97 -28.00
CA SER A 547 49.18 -28.79 -28.08
C SER A 547 49.04 -27.90 -29.34
N GLY A 548 49.53 -26.66 -29.26
CA GLY A 548 50.37 -26.08 -30.33
C GLY A 548 49.97 -24.72 -30.93
N GLY A 549 50.64 -23.65 -30.45
CA GLY A 549 51.31 -22.60 -31.24
C GLY A 549 50.56 -21.67 -32.22
N GLY A 550 50.58 -20.36 -31.92
CA GLY A 550 51.04 -19.31 -32.85
C GLY A 550 50.03 -18.26 -33.38
N GLY A 551 50.23 -16.99 -32.99
CA GLY A 551 50.21 -15.85 -33.94
C GLY A 551 49.02 -14.86 -33.99
N LYS A 552 49.18 -13.73 -33.28
CA LYS A 552 48.81 -12.31 -33.60
C LYS A 552 47.37 -11.85 -33.93
N ALA A 553 46.95 -10.90 -33.08
CA ALA A 553 46.39 -9.55 -33.33
C ALA A 553 44.93 -9.37 -33.81
N GLY A 554 44.16 -8.61 -33.02
CA GLY A 554 42.88 -8.00 -33.41
C GLY A 554 42.14 -7.34 -32.24
N ASN A 555 41.91 -6.03 -32.35
CA ASN A 555 41.40 -5.09 -31.35
C ASN A 555 39.97 -5.31 -30.79
N ASN A 556 39.78 -4.70 -29.62
CA ASN A 556 38.60 -3.96 -29.12
C ASN A 556 37.44 -4.66 -28.38
N ALA A 557 37.05 -3.93 -27.32
CA ALA A 557 35.72 -3.74 -26.75
C ALA A 557 35.43 -4.42 -25.40
N GLU A 558 35.63 -3.62 -24.36
CA GLU A 558 35.00 -3.68 -23.05
C GLU A 558 33.47 -3.90 -23.15
N THR A 559 32.93 -4.80 -22.33
CA THR A 559 31.59 -4.62 -21.74
C THR A 559 31.55 -5.22 -20.34
N ASN A 560 31.31 -4.34 -19.38
CA ASN A 560 31.11 -4.61 -17.96
C ASN A 560 29.63 -5.05 -17.73
N PRO A 561 29.34 -6.19 -17.09
CA PRO A 561 27.96 -6.67 -16.93
C PRO A 561 27.25 -5.99 -15.75
N LYS A 562 26.15 -5.28 -16.02
CA LYS A 562 25.24 -4.75 -14.99
C LYS A 562 24.36 -5.86 -14.43
N GLU A 563 24.43 -6.02 -13.11
CA GLU A 563 23.62 -6.90 -12.29
C GLU A 563 22.13 -6.53 -12.29
N GLU A 564 21.29 -7.56 -12.23
CA GLU A 564 19.84 -7.51 -12.33
C GLU A 564 19.29 -8.08 -11.01
N LEU A 565 18.78 -7.20 -10.13
CA LEU A 565 18.22 -7.60 -8.83
C LEU A 565 16.79 -8.17 -8.97
N LEU A 566 16.61 -9.36 -8.42
CA LEU A 566 15.35 -10.07 -8.20
C LEU A 566 14.28 -9.24 -7.46
N LYS A 567 13.02 -9.37 -7.88
CA LYS A 567 11.81 -8.91 -7.16
C LYS A 567 11.24 -10.07 -6.33
N PRO A 568 10.96 -9.92 -5.02
CA PRO A 568 10.09 -10.84 -4.28
C PRO A 568 8.62 -10.43 -4.45
N ASP A 569 7.76 -11.42 -4.72
CA ASP A 569 6.31 -11.31 -4.76
C ASP A 569 5.70 -11.15 -3.36
N GLY A 570 4.68 -10.29 -3.26
CA GLY A 570 3.39 -10.61 -2.64
C GLY A 570 3.25 -10.84 -1.13
N LYS A 571 2.42 -9.96 -0.53
CA LYS A 571 1.53 -10.15 0.64
C LYS A 571 2.19 -10.08 2.02
N ASP A 572 1.91 -8.99 2.74
CA ASP A 572 1.66 -9.07 4.17
C ASP A 572 0.29 -8.43 4.44
N ASP A 573 -0.57 -9.26 5.01
CA ASP A 573 -1.89 -8.91 5.52
C ASP A 573 -1.77 -7.96 6.71
N THR A 574 -2.56 -6.88 6.76
CA THR A 574 -3.45 -6.56 7.90
C THR A 574 -4.10 -5.17 7.77
N ASN A 575 -5.42 -5.22 7.57
CA ASN A 575 -6.46 -4.43 8.25
C ASN A 575 -6.57 -2.91 8.07
N GLU A 576 -7.49 -2.57 7.15
CA GLU A 576 -8.70 -1.78 7.42
C GLU A 576 -9.14 -1.73 8.90
N CYS A 577 -9.52 -0.53 9.36
CA CYS A 577 -10.84 -0.32 9.98
C CYS A 577 -11.13 1.18 10.15
N LEU A 578 -11.94 1.67 9.20
CA LEU A 578 -13.16 2.46 9.37
C LEU A 578 -13.11 3.89 9.92
N ALA A 579 -13.63 4.76 9.05
CA ALA A 579 -14.23 6.07 9.28
C ALA A 579 -15.52 5.98 10.13
N VAL A 580 -16.29 7.11 10.15
CA VAL A 580 -17.74 7.30 10.44
C VAL A 580 -18.00 8.15 11.71
N TYR A 581 -18.84 9.22 11.80
CA TYR A 581 -19.79 9.93 10.91
C TYR A 581 -20.09 11.35 11.47
N GLU A 582 -20.11 12.35 10.59
CA GLU A 582 -21.25 13.18 10.10
C GLU A 582 -22.48 13.65 10.96
N LYS A 583 -23.03 14.81 10.51
CA LYS A 583 -24.42 15.40 10.59
C LYS A 583 -24.63 16.57 11.59
N LYS A 584 -25.46 17.60 11.35
CA LYS A 584 -26.47 17.93 10.32
C LYS A 584 -26.85 19.42 10.42
N LEU A 585 -27.23 20.02 9.27
CA LEU A 585 -27.94 21.30 9.08
C LEU A 585 -29.43 21.24 9.52
N PRO A 586 -30.10 22.40 9.60
CA PRO A 586 -31.37 22.59 8.87
C PRO A 586 -31.41 23.94 8.10
N ARG A 587 -31.91 24.07 6.85
CA ARG A 587 -33.32 24.03 6.34
C ARG A 587 -34.13 25.26 6.83
N VAL A 588 -34.91 26.04 6.07
CA VAL A 588 -35.75 25.98 4.83
C VAL A 588 -36.06 27.48 4.46
N PRO A 589 -37.14 27.95 3.76
CA PRO A 589 -37.82 27.69 2.46
C PRO A 589 -37.79 28.91 1.51
N THR A 590 -37.78 28.72 0.17
CA THR A 590 -38.91 28.74 -0.81
C THR A 590 -39.76 30.01 -0.82
N ASP A 591 -39.97 30.59 -2.02
CA ASP A 591 -41.31 30.69 -2.63
C ASP A 591 -41.23 31.06 -4.13
N GLU A 592 -42.29 30.63 -4.81
CA GLU A 592 -42.53 30.35 -6.24
C GLU A 592 -43.07 31.55 -7.07
N PRO A 593 -43.82 31.37 -8.20
CA PRO A 593 -43.48 30.80 -9.53
C PRO A 593 -43.87 31.78 -10.67
N VAL A 594 -43.69 31.40 -11.95
CA VAL A 594 -44.74 31.43 -13.02
C VAL A 594 -44.21 30.75 -14.28
N ALA A 595 -45.07 29.94 -14.88
CA ALA A 595 -44.87 29.04 -16.01
C ALA A 595 -44.90 29.71 -17.40
N SER A 596 -44.20 29.13 -18.38
CA SER A 596 -44.75 28.95 -19.75
C SER A 596 -44.00 27.86 -20.52
N SER A 597 -44.75 27.18 -21.38
CA SER A 597 -44.47 25.95 -22.11
C SER A 597 -43.90 26.19 -23.51
N SER A 598 -42.71 25.65 -23.81
CA SER A 598 -42.29 25.21 -25.16
C SER A 598 -40.87 24.60 -25.11
N GLY A 599 -40.66 23.42 -25.68
CA GLY A 599 -39.31 22.95 -26.05
C GLY A 599 -38.99 21.50 -25.71
N LEU A 600 -39.48 20.56 -26.53
CA LEU A 600 -38.82 19.26 -26.67
C LEU A 600 -38.05 19.31 -28.00
N TRP A 601 -36.73 19.41 -27.88
CA TRP A 601 -35.73 19.40 -28.95
C TRP A 601 -35.80 20.58 -29.93
N THR A 602 -35.43 21.77 -29.46
CA THR A 602 -34.96 22.84 -30.35
C THR A 602 -33.50 23.17 -30.08
N SER A 603 -32.80 23.51 -31.15
CA SER A 603 -31.35 23.62 -31.39
C SER A 603 -30.58 24.66 -30.56
N SER A 604 -31.06 25.00 -29.36
CA SER A 604 -30.56 26.12 -28.56
C SER A 604 -29.31 25.79 -27.72
N SER A 605 -29.04 24.51 -27.42
CA SER A 605 -27.89 24.12 -26.58
C SER A 605 -26.53 24.26 -27.30
N LEU A 606 -26.49 24.20 -28.63
CA LEU A 606 -25.28 24.41 -29.43
C LEU A 606 -24.94 25.90 -29.64
N ILE A 607 -25.96 26.77 -29.62
CA ILE A 607 -25.78 28.22 -29.80
C ILE A 607 -25.23 28.88 -28.54
N VAL A 608 -25.63 28.41 -27.34
CA VAL A 608 -25.08 28.89 -26.06
C VAL A 608 -23.57 28.59 -25.94
N PHE A 609 -23.09 27.50 -26.52
CA PHE A 609 -21.65 27.17 -26.57
C PHE A 609 -20.85 28.11 -27.48
N PHE A 610 -21.43 28.56 -28.61
CA PHE A 610 -20.81 29.57 -29.48
C PHE A 610 -20.92 31.00 -28.92
N CYS A 611 -22.01 31.36 -28.26
CA CYS A 611 -22.17 32.68 -27.63
C CYS A 611 -21.31 32.87 -26.37
N LEU A 612 -21.07 31.82 -25.57
CA LEU A 612 -20.19 31.91 -24.39
C LEU A 612 -18.69 32.02 -24.74
N ILE A 613 -18.29 31.68 -25.97
CA ILE A 613 -16.91 31.86 -26.46
C ILE A 613 -16.67 33.31 -26.94
N GLN A 614 -17.71 34.09 -27.26
CA GLN A 614 -17.57 35.48 -27.70
C GLN A 614 -17.71 36.54 -26.60
N GLN A 615 -18.09 36.20 -25.37
CA GLN A 615 -18.38 37.20 -24.33
C GLN A 615 -17.52 37.04 -23.07
N ARG A 616 -16.21 37.32 -23.20
CA ARG A 616 -15.32 37.74 -22.10
C ARG A 616 -14.04 38.40 -22.62
N SER A 617 -14.22 39.51 -23.34
CA SER A 617 -13.15 40.44 -23.73
C SER A 617 -13.22 41.72 -22.88
N SER A 618 -13.02 41.63 -21.56
CA SER A 618 -12.81 42.81 -20.70
C SER A 618 -12.49 42.42 -19.26
N TRP A 619 -11.26 41.99 -18.98
CA TRP A 619 -10.68 42.21 -17.65
C TRP A 619 -9.26 42.75 -17.83
N GLN A 620 -9.14 44.05 -17.58
CA GLN A 620 -7.91 44.84 -17.63
C GLN A 620 -6.92 44.40 -16.55
N ALA A 621 -5.69 44.20 -17.01
CA ALA A 621 -4.43 44.65 -16.43
C ALA A 621 -4.34 44.87 -14.91
N SER A 622 -3.55 44.02 -14.25
CA SER A 622 -2.61 44.48 -13.23
C SER A 622 -1.30 43.68 -13.29
N HIS A 623 -0.28 44.34 -13.85
CA HIS A 623 1.17 44.13 -13.75
C HIS A 623 1.77 42.74 -14.07
N PRO A 624 2.41 42.57 -15.25
CA PRO A 624 3.25 41.41 -15.53
C PRO A 624 4.62 41.57 -14.86
N ARG A 625 5.03 40.64 -13.99
CA ARG A 625 6.45 40.42 -13.73
C ARG A 625 7.02 39.65 -14.91
N GLN A 626 8.05 40.24 -15.53
CA GLN A 626 8.79 39.77 -16.69
C GLN A 626 9.09 38.27 -16.61
N LEU A 627 8.48 37.50 -17.51
CA LEU A 627 9.02 36.19 -17.92
C LEU A 627 10.10 36.47 -18.96
N SER A 628 11.33 36.11 -18.61
CA SER A 628 12.49 36.15 -19.48
C SER A 628 12.22 35.39 -20.78
N VAL A 629 12.63 36.02 -21.88
CA VAL A 629 12.57 35.51 -23.25
C VAL A 629 13.33 34.18 -23.35
N PRO A 630 12.72 33.08 -23.86
CA PRO A 630 13.47 31.87 -24.15
C PRO A 630 14.39 32.09 -25.36
N ASN A 631 15.62 31.66 -25.18
CA ASN A 631 16.73 31.68 -26.13
C ASN A 631 16.32 31.23 -27.54
N ALA A 632 16.67 32.01 -28.56
CA ALA A 632 16.23 31.88 -29.95
C ALA A 632 16.91 30.74 -30.75
N ASN A 633 17.29 29.63 -30.10
CA ASN A 633 18.02 28.53 -30.73
C ASN A 633 17.38 27.13 -30.60
N SER A 634 16.11 27.01 -30.22
CA SER A 634 15.39 25.73 -30.32
C SER A 634 14.81 25.55 -31.74
N PRO A 635 15.05 24.41 -32.43
CA PRO A 635 14.46 24.17 -33.75
C PRO A 635 12.93 24.21 -33.67
N ARG A 636 12.29 25.03 -34.52
CA ARG A 636 10.84 25.02 -34.72
C ARG A 636 10.43 23.67 -35.33
N VAL A 637 10.00 22.74 -34.48
CA VAL A 637 9.45 21.46 -34.93
C VAL A 637 8.04 21.70 -35.49
N GLN A 638 7.86 21.51 -36.80
CA GLN A 638 6.53 21.49 -37.42
C GLN A 638 5.66 20.38 -36.78
N PRO A 639 4.36 20.61 -36.54
CA PRO A 639 3.48 19.57 -36.02
C PRO A 639 3.34 18.44 -37.06
N PRO A 640 3.35 17.16 -36.66
CA PRO A 640 3.08 16.07 -37.60
C PRO A 640 1.63 16.16 -38.07
N LEU A 641 1.39 15.95 -39.37
CA LEU A 641 0.09 15.97 -40.04
C LEU A 641 -1.03 15.19 -39.31
N GLY A 642 -0.70 14.21 -38.47
CA GLY A 642 -1.66 13.27 -37.86
C GLY A 642 -2.64 13.86 -36.84
N LYS A 643 -2.32 14.95 -36.13
CA LYS A 643 -3.20 15.50 -35.09
C LYS A 643 -4.50 16.10 -35.67
N TYR A 644 -4.39 16.90 -36.72
CA TYR A 644 -5.54 17.57 -37.33
C TYR A 644 -6.44 16.58 -38.09
N ALA A 645 -5.84 15.54 -38.68
CA ALA A 645 -6.60 14.44 -39.27
C ALA A 645 -7.45 13.71 -38.21
N LEU A 646 -6.90 13.46 -37.01
CA LEU A 646 -7.66 12.87 -35.90
C LEU A 646 -8.78 13.77 -35.40
N VAL A 647 -8.54 15.09 -35.29
CA VAL A 647 -9.59 16.05 -34.92
C VAL A 647 -10.77 15.98 -35.90
N SER A 648 -10.50 16.01 -37.21
CA SER A 648 -11.55 15.87 -38.23
C SER A 648 -12.25 14.51 -38.15
N ALA A 649 -11.51 13.43 -37.92
CA ALA A 649 -12.07 12.10 -37.74
C ALA A 649 -12.99 12.02 -36.51
N PHE A 650 -12.63 12.66 -35.39
CA PHE A 650 -13.43 12.67 -34.17
C PHE A 650 -14.70 13.49 -34.33
N VAL A 651 -14.65 14.63 -35.04
CA VAL A 651 -15.86 15.37 -35.42
C VAL A 651 -16.76 14.51 -36.32
N GLY A 652 -16.19 13.80 -37.29
CA GLY A 652 -16.92 12.85 -38.13
C GLY A 652 -17.57 11.73 -37.30
N CYS A 653 -16.85 11.17 -36.32
CA CYS A 653 -17.39 10.18 -35.40
C CYS A 653 -18.54 10.74 -34.56
N SER A 654 -18.45 11.99 -34.09
CA SER A 654 -19.54 12.64 -33.34
C SER A 654 -20.79 12.82 -34.20
N LEU A 655 -20.64 13.28 -35.45
CA LEU A 655 -21.76 13.42 -36.39
C LEU A 655 -22.39 12.08 -36.72
N PHE A 656 -21.57 11.05 -36.95
CA PHE A 656 -22.05 9.69 -37.18
C PHE A 656 -22.74 9.13 -35.92
N GLY A 657 -22.16 9.36 -34.75
CA GLY A 657 -22.72 8.98 -33.45
C GLY A 657 -24.11 9.57 -33.24
N PHE A 658 -24.26 10.87 -33.50
CA PHE A 658 -25.56 11.54 -33.46
C PHE A 658 -26.55 10.90 -34.44
N TYR A 659 -26.14 10.66 -35.68
CA TYR A 659 -26.99 10.03 -36.70
C TYR A 659 -27.43 8.60 -36.31
N ALA A 660 -26.52 7.80 -35.78
CA ALA A 660 -26.74 6.39 -35.42
C ALA A 660 -27.49 6.20 -34.09
N THR A 661 -27.49 7.22 -33.23
CA THR A 661 -28.17 7.18 -31.92
C THR A 661 -29.41 8.08 -31.94
N VAL A 662 -29.28 9.35 -31.53
CA VAL A 662 -30.39 10.31 -31.39
C VAL A 662 -31.16 10.50 -32.71
N GLY A 663 -30.44 10.62 -33.83
CA GLY A 663 -31.01 10.78 -35.17
C GLY A 663 -31.74 9.54 -35.71
N ALA A 664 -31.54 8.37 -35.09
CA ALA A 664 -32.25 7.14 -35.43
C ALA A 664 -33.54 6.97 -34.61
N LEU A 665 -33.66 7.62 -33.44
CA LEU A 665 -34.80 7.45 -32.52
C LEU A 665 -36.18 7.64 -33.16
N PRO A 666 -36.43 8.62 -34.06
CA PRO A 666 -37.72 8.75 -34.73
C PRO A 666 -38.04 7.55 -35.64
N ARG A 667 -37.03 7.01 -36.33
CA ARG A 667 -37.17 5.88 -37.27
C ARG A 667 -37.43 4.55 -36.57
N THR A 668 -36.99 4.42 -35.33
CA THR A 668 -37.22 3.23 -34.49
C THR A 668 -38.59 3.21 -33.82
N GLY A 669 -39.36 4.31 -33.80
CA GLY A 669 -40.59 4.42 -33.00
C GLY A 669 -40.37 4.56 -31.49
N LEU A 670 -39.15 4.33 -30.97
CA LEU A 670 -38.80 4.43 -29.55
C LEU A 670 -39.10 5.81 -28.96
N SER A 671 -38.80 6.89 -29.70
CA SER A 671 -39.08 8.24 -29.22
C SER A 671 -40.58 8.52 -29.06
N ALA A 672 -41.43 7.92 -29.90
CA ALA A 672 -42.88 8.05 -29.78
C ALA A 672 -43.41 7.22 -28.60
N ALA A 673 -42.92 5.99 -28.44
CA ALA A 673 -43.28 5.14 -27.29
C ALA A 673 -42.94 5.81 -25.95
N LEU A 674 -41.75 6.40 -25.81
CA LEU A 674 -41.35 7.13 -24.59
C LEU A 674 -42.19 8.39 -24.37
N ARG A 675 -42.48 9.17 -25.43
CA ARG A 675 -43.33 10.36 -25.32
C ARG A 675 -44.72 10.03 -24.82
N ASN A 676 -45.37 9.00 -25.35
CA ASN A 676 -46.73 8.61 -24.97
C ASN A 676 -46.81 8.17 -23.50
N VAL A 677 -45.77 7.51 -23.00
CA VAL A 677 -45.72 7.10 -21.58
C VAL A 677 -45.48 8.32 -20.69
N VAL A 678 -44.58 9.24 -21.08
CA VAL A 678 -44.27 10.46 -20.31
C VAL A 678 -45.45 11.44 -20.30
N SER A 679 -46.20 11.58 -21.41
CA SER A 679 -47.38 12.46 -21.50
C SER A 679 -48.61 11.91 -20.78
N GLY A 680 -48.59 10.63 -20.40
CA GLY A 680 -49.74 9.95 -19.78
C GLY A 680 -50.79 9.45 -20.78
N GLU A 681 -50.53 9.57 -22.08
CA GLU A 681 -51.37 8.95 -23.14
C GLU A 681 -51.39 7.41 -23.04
N THR A 682 -50.33 6.84 -22.46
CA THR A 682 -50.26 5.42 -22.09
C THR A 682 -49.87 5.31 -20.63
N GLU A 683 -50.63 4.52 -19.86
CA GLU A 683 -50.40 4.36 -18.42
C GLU A 683 -49.14 3.53 -18.13
N ALA A 684 -48.80 2.61 -19.03
CA ALA A 684 -47.75 1.61 -18.88
C ALA A 684 -46.74 1.64 -20.04
N LEU A 685 -45.47 1.45 -19.70
CA LEU A 685 -44.44 1.04 -20.64
C LEU A 685 -44.44 -0.50 -20.70
N GLY A 686 -44.67 -1.08 -21.89
CA GLY A 686 -44.76 -2.53 -22.08
C GLY A 686 -43.57 -3.26 -21.45
N GLY A 687 -43.87 -4.28 -20.64
CA GLY A 687 -42.90 -5.07 -19.91
C GLY A 687 -42.30 -4.42 -18.65
N ALA A 688 -42.34 -3.09 -18.48
CA ALA A 688 -41.73 -2.42 -17.33
C ALA A 688 -42.57 -2.53 -16.03
N PRO A 689 -41.97 -2.34 -14.83
CA PRO A 689 -42.69 -2.37 -13.55
C PRO A 689 -43.83 -1.34 -13.49
N GLN A 690 -44.99 -1.73 -12.94
CA GLN A 690 -46.17 -0.84 -12.87
C GLN A 690 -46.47 -0.38 -11.43
N PRO A 691 -47.01 0.84 -11.23
CA PRO A 691 -47.26 1.87 -12.24
C PRO A 691 -45.97 2.61 -12.67
N PHE A 692 -45.93 3.10 -13.91
CA PHE A 692 -44.81 3.90 -14.41
C PHE A 692 -44.70 5.24 -13.67
N ARG A 693 -43.49 5.56 -13.18
CA ARG A 693 -43.25 6.78 -12.40
C ARG A 693 -42.90 7.97 -13.29
N ARG A 694 -43.68 9.05 -13.19
CA ARG A 694 -43.47 10.31 -13.92
C ARG A 694 -42.92 11.43 -13.04
N GLU A 695 -43.20 11.39 -11.74
CA GLU A 695 -42.82 12.42 -10.78
C GLU A 695 -41.67 11.94 -9.88
N TYR A 696 -40.59 12.71 -9.80
CA TYR A 696 -39.37 12.35 -9.06
C TYR A 696 -38.95 13.44 -8.08
N THR A 697 -39.01 14.69 -8.54
CA THR A 697 -38.53 15.88 -7.82
C THR A 697 -39.65 16.86 -7.48
N GLY A 698 -40.82 16.71 -8.10
CA GLY A 698 -41.93 17.66 -8.01
C GLY A 698 -41.75 18.89 -8.92
N VAL A 699 -40.69 18.93 -9.74
CA VAL A 699 -40.40 20.03 -10.68
C VAL A 699 -40.71 19.57 -12.10
N ASP A 700 -41.83 20.02 -12.66
CA ASP A 700 -42.43 19.45 -13.87
C ASP A 700 -41.46 19.33 -15.08
N PRO A 701 -40.65 20.34 -15.44
CA PRO A 701 -39.68 20.21 -16.54
C PRO A 701 -38.58 19.17 -16.26
N VAL A 702 -38.15 19.05 -14.99
CA VAL A 702 -37.12 18.09 -14.57
C VAL A 702 -37.69 16.67 -14.57
N ASP A 703 -38.91 16.52 -14.07
CA ASP A 703 -39.60 15.24 -13.97
C ASP A 703 -39.97 14.67 -15.34
N ARG A 704 -40.41 15.50 -16.29
CA ARG A 704 -40.60 15.05 -17.69
C ARG A 704 -39.31 14.56 -18.34
N HIS A 705 -38.20 15.24 -18.08
CA HIS A 705 -36.90 14.85 -18.62
C HIS A 705 -36.40 13.54 -17.97
N LEU A 706 -36.45 13.44 -16.64
CA LEU A 706 -36.12 12.23 -15.90
C LEU A 706 -37.02 11.06 -16.30
N ALA A 707 -38.33 11.26 -16.46
CA ALA A 707 -39.24 10.22 -16.91
C ALA A 707 -38.87 9.68 -18.31
N THR A 708 -38.35 10.54 -19.19
CA THR A 708 -37.85 10.12 -20.51
C THR A 708 -36.59 9.26 -20.38
N LEU A 709 -35.59 9.72 -19.62
CA LEU A 709 -34.33 8.99 -19.41
C LEU A 709 -34.54 7.68 -18.64
N VAL A 710 -35.34 7.71 -17.58
CA VAL A 710 -35.71 6.53 -16.80
C VAL A 710 -36.51 5.56 -17.65
N GLY A 711 -37.46 6.03 -18.46
CA GLY A 711 -38.20 5.18 -19.39
C GLY A 711 -37.29 4.48 -20.40
N PHE A 712 -36.28 5.18 -20.92
CA PHE A 712 -35.29 4.61 -21.84
C PHE A 712 -34.50 3.46 -21.21
N PHE A 713 -34.02 3.61 -19.97
CA PHE A 713 -33.26 2.54 -19.29
C PHE A 713 -34.15 1.46 -18.65
N ALA A 714 -35.39 1.79 -18.26
CA ALA A 714 -36.35 0.83 -17.73
C ALA A 714 -36.72 -0.24 -18.77
N ALA A 715 -36.65 0.10 -20.06
CA ALA A 715 -36.79 -0.83 -21.17
C ALA A 715 -35.71 -1.92 -21.24
N LEU A 716 -34.59 -1.78 -20.55
CA LEU A 716 -33.53 -2.80 -20.49
C LEU A 716 -33.58 -3.63 -19.21
N VAL A 717 -33.86 -2.97 -18.09
CA VAL A 717 -33.67 -3.53 -16.75
C VAL A 717 -35.00 -3.94 -16.10
N GLY A 718 -36.11 -3.44 -16.63
CA GLY A 718 -37.45 -3.68 -16.12
C GLY A 718 -38.38 -4.37 -17.10
N ASP A 719 -38.03 -4.47 -18.39
CA ASP A 719 -38.88 -5.07 -19.44
C ASP A 719 -38.96 -6.60 -19.28
N ALA A 720 -40.17 -7.11 -19.00
CA ALA A 720 -40.53 -8.52 -18.87
C ALA A 720 -40.43 -9.27 -20.22
N GLY A 721 -39.22 -9.33 -20.78
CA GLY A 721 -38.94 -9.80 -22.14
C GLY A 721 -37.56 -9.37 -22.64
N ALA A 722 -36.84 -8.51 -21.89
CA ALA A 722 -35.43 -8.25 -22.13
C ALA A 722 -34.65 -9.56 -22.04
N GLY A 723 -34.05 -9.97 -23.17
CA GLY A 723 -33.19 -11.14 -23.21
C GLY A 723 -31.98 -11.01 -22.29
N TRP A 724 -31.40 -12.16 -21.93
CA TRP A 724 -30.13 -12.19 -21.22
C TRP A 724 -28.98 -11.64 -22.06
N ASP A 725 -29.10 -11.63 -23.39
CA ASP A 725 -28.20 -10.93 -24.30
C ASP A 725 -28.15 -9.41 -24.07
N ALA A 726 -29.32 -8.77 -23.91
CA ALA A 726 -29.44 -7.35 -23.60
C ALA A 726 -28.86 -7.03 -22.21
N THR A 727 -29.16 -7.88 -21.21
CA THR A 727 -28.64 -7.73 -19.85
C THR A 727 -27.11 -7.91 -19.81
N ALA A 728 -26.58 -8.93 -20.48
CA ALA A 728 -25.15 -9.17 -20.59
C ALA A 728 -24.43 -8.01 -21.29
N PHE A 729 -25.01 -7.50 -22.38
CA PHE A 729 -24.48 -6.30 -23.03
C PHE A 729 -24.49 -5.10 -22.09
N LEU A 730 -25.58 -4.86 -21.35
CA LEU A 730 -25.69 -3.72 -20.44
C LEU A 730 -24.66 -3.78 -19.31
N VAL A 731 -24.51 -4.93 -18.64
CA VAL A 731 -23.51 -5.11 -17.56
C VAL A 731 -22.10 -4.87 -18.09
N TRP A 732 -21.79 -5.44 -19.26
CA TRP A 732 -20.52 -5.20 -19.94
C TRP A 732 -20.31 -3.73 -20.31
N ALA A 733 -21.33 -3.11 -20.90
CA ALA A 733 -21.29 -1.73 -21.37
C ALA A 733 -21.11 -0.73 -20.24
N LEU A 734 -21.80 -0.93 -19.10
CA LEU A 734 -21.65 -0.10 -17.91
C LEU A 734 -20.24 -0.20 -17.32
N ALA A 735 -19.62 -1.38 -17.33
CA ALA A 735 -18.24 -1.52 -16.88
C ALA A 735 -17.24 -0.80 -17.81
N GLN A 736 -17.40 -0.94 -19.13
CA GLN A 736 -16.59 -0.20 -20.11
C GLN A 736 -16.77 1.32 -19.93
N PHE A 737 -18.00 1.77 -19.84
CA PHE A 737 -18.33 3.19 -19.66
C PHE A 737 -17.76 3.73 -18.33
N GLY A 738 -17.96 3.04 -17.21
CA GLY A 738 -17.45 3.47 -15.90
C GLY A 738 -15.93 3.60 -15.87
N ALA A 739 -15.23 2.68 -16.53
CA ALA A 739 -13.78 2.77 -16.71
C ALA A 739 -13.40 3.97 -17.59
N ALA A 740 -14.13 4.23 -18.69
CA ALA A 740 -13.88 5.39 -19.56
C ALA A 740 -14.12 6.71 -18.82
N TRP A 741 -15.20 6.79 -18.03
CA TRP A 741 -15.52 7.93 -17.19
C TRP A 741 -14.41 8.21 -16.16
N ALA A 742 -13.85 7.18 -15.52
CA ALA A 742 -12.72 7.34 -14.61
C ALA A 742 -11.47 7.92 -15.31
N LEU A 743 -11.18 7.48 -16.55
CA LEU A 743 -10.08 8.03 -17.35
C LEU A 743 -10.31 9.48 -17.77
N LEU A 744 -11.54 9.83 -18.18
CA LEU A 744 -11.91 11.20 -18.55
C LEU A 744 -11.86 12.13 -17.33
N MET A 745 -12.37 11.68 -16.18
CA MET A 745 -12.23 12.36 -14.90
C MET A 745 -10.77 12.65 -14.56
N LEU A 746 -9.90 11.65 -14.68
CA LEU A 746 -8.47 11.78 -14.43
C LEU A 746 -7.84 12.82 -15.38
N GLU A 747 -8.19 12.79 -16.67
CA GLU A 747 -7.67 13.72 -17.66
C GLU A 747 -8.17 15.16 -17.43
N GLY A 748 -9.41 15.35 -16.99
CA GLY A 748 -9.94 16.66 -16.62
C GLY A 748 -9.33 17.20 -15.32
N LEU A 749 -8.92 16.33 -14.39
CA LEU A 749 -8.25 16.71 -13.14
C LEU A 749 -6.77 17.09 -13.32
N ARG A 750 -6.20 16.90 -14.52
CA ARG A 750 -4.83 17.34 -14.82
C ARG A 750 -4.71 18.84 -14.70
N HIS A 751 -3.77 19.30 -13.89
CA HIS A 751 -3.46 20.71 -13.70
C HIS A 751 -3.05 21.39 -15.01
N GLY A 752 -2.38 20.67 -15.92
CA GLY A 752 -2.10 21.16 -17.27
C GLY A 752 -3.36 21.56 -18.05
N ASN A 753 -4.53 21.02 -17.71
CA ASN A 753 -5.80 21.38 -18.33
C ASN A 753 -6.55 22.51 -17.60
N ARG A 754 -6.04 23.01 -16.47
CA ARG A 754 -6.70 24.07 -15.69
C ARG A 754 -6.93 25.33 -16.52
N GLY A 755 -8.17 25.84 -16.49
CA GLY A 755 -8.59 27.02 -17.26
C GLY A 755 -8.81 26.75 -18.75
N ARG A 756 -8.70 25.51 -19.23
CA ARG A 756 -9.01 25.11 -20.61
C ARG A 756 -10.39 24.46 -20.70
N PRO A 757 -11.02 24.43 -21.89
CA PRO A 757 -12.34 23.81 -22.08
C PRO A 757 -12.43 22.32 -21.70
N VAL A 758 -11.29 21.64 -21.59
CA VAL A 758 -11.20 20.22 -21.27
C VAL A 758 -10.80 19.92 -19.82
N GLY A 759 -10.53 20.94 -19.02
CA GLY A 759 -10.00 20.78 -17.66
C GLY A 759 -10.90 21.32 -16.56
N GLY A 760 -10.73 20.71 -15.40
CA GLY A 760 -11.48 21.01 -14.20
C GLY A 760 -12.84 20.32 -14.16
N LEU A 761 -13.36 20.27 -12.94
CA LEU A 761 -14.65 19.66 -12.59
C LEU A 761 -15.84 20.27 -13.35
N GLY A 762 -15.79 21.55 -13.71
CA GLY A 762 -16.84 22.20 -14.51
C GLY A 762 -16.91 21.69 -15.96
N ALA A 763 -15.76 21.48 -16.62
CA ALA A 763 -15.73 20.91 -17.96
C ALA A 763 -16.26 19.47 -17.98
N LEU A 764 -15.92 18.69 -16.95
CA LEU A 764 -16.41 17.32 -16.77
C LEU A 764 -17.91 17.26 -16.46
N ALA A 765 -18.44 18.24 -15.72
CA ALA A 765 -19.89 18.36 -15.51
C ALA A 765 -20.63 18.66 -16.83
N VAL A 766 -20.09 19.53 -17.67
CA VAL A 766 -20.65 19.81 -19.01
C VAL A 766 -20.57 18.57 -19.91
N LEU A 767 -19.43 17.89 -19.93
CA LEU A 767 -19.26 16.63 -20.66
C LEU A 767 -20.30 15.60 -20.22
N GLY A 768 -20.42 15.35 -18.92
CA GLY A 768 -21.38 14.40 -18.37
C GLY A 768 -22.84 14.78 -18.64
N PHE A 769 -23.17 16.07 -18.62
CA PHE A 769 -24.50 16.55 -19.01
C PHE A 769 -24.78 16.26 -20.49
N LEU A 770 -23.80 16.49 -21.37
CA LEU A 770 -23.90 16.18 -22.80
C LEU A 770 -23.98 14.66 -23.04
N GLU A 771 -23.27 13.84 -22.27
CA GLU A 771 -23.35 12.38 -22.38
C GLU A 771 -24.78 11.89 -22.08
N GLN A 772 -25.43 12.44 -21.04
CA GLN A 772 -26.81 12.04 -20.70
C GLN A 772 -27.87 12.57 -21.67
N ASN A 773 -27.64 13.74 -22.28
CA ASN A 773 -28.64 14.42 -23.11
C ASN A 773 -28.44 14.26 -24.62
N ALA A 774 -27.20 14.11 -25.07
CA ALA A 774 -26.83 14.02 -26.47
C ALA A 774 -26.17 12.69 -26.84
N THR A 775 -25.72 11.88 -25.87
CA THR A 775 -25.04 10.58 -25.96
C THR A 775 -23.51 10.60 -25.86
N TYR A 776 -22.94 9.48 -25.42
CA TYR A 776 -21.49 9.25 -25.28
C TYR A 776 -20.78 9.30 -26.65
N ALA A 777 -21.39 8.75 -27.69
CA ALA A 777 -20.92 8.80 -29.08
C ALA A 777 -20.87 10.21 -29.67
N CYS A 778 -21.68 11.14 -29.15
CA CYS A 778 -21.63 12.55 -29.55
C CYS A 778 -20.59 13.33 -28.74
N ALA A 779 -20.64 13.20 -27.42
CA ALA A 779 -19.95 14.07 -26.49
C ALA A 779 -18.44 13.78 -26.40
N VAL A 780 -18.06 12.50 -26.28
CA VAL A 780 -16.66 12.11 -26.07
C VAL A 780 -15.78 12.45 -27.27
N PRO A 781 -16.14 12.17 -28.53
CA PRO A 781 -15.28 12.52 -29.66
C PRO A 781 -15.01 14.04 -29.75
N LEU A 782 -16.01 14.88 -29.43
CA LEU A 782 -15.84 16.33 -29.37
C LEU A 782 -14.92 16.76 -28.22
N TYR A 783 -15.08 16.16 -27.04
CA TYR A 783 -14.17 16.40 -25.92
C TYR A 783 -12.73 16.02 -26.28
N LEU A 784 -12.51 14.89 -26.94
CA LEU A 784 -11.18 14.44 -27.37
C LEU A 784 -10.59 15.32 -28.48
N ALA A 785 -11.42 15.83 -29.40
CA ALA A 785 -10.99 16.81 -30.39
C ALA A 785 -10.52 18.11 -29.72
N LEU A 786 -11.31 18.63 -28.78
CA LEU A 786 -10.93 19.79 -27.96
C LEU A 786 -9.69 19.50 -27.13
N HIS A 787 -9.53 18.29 -26.60
CA HIS A 787 -8.38 17.87 -25.83
C HIS A 787 -7.12 17.90 -26.68
N LEU A 788 -7.14 17.26 -27.87
CA LEU A 788 -6.04 17.30 -28.80
C LEU A 788 -5.64 18.74 -29.14
N LEU A 789 -6.61 19.62 -29.40
CA LEU A 789 -6.36 21.02 -29.77
C LEU A 789 -5.78 21.86 -28.62
N THR A 790 -6.33 21.71 -27.41
CA THR A 790 -6.11 22.66 -26.30
C THR A 790 -5.22 22.13 -25.18
N SER A 791 -5.18 20.83 -24.93
CA SER A 791 -4.45 20.24 -23.81
C SER A 791 -2.93 20.29 -24.01
N PRO A 792 -2.14 20.66 -22.99
CA PRO A 792 -0.70 20.49 -22.99
C PRO A 792 -0.26 19.02 -23.07
N ALA A 793 -1.06 18.08 -22.56
CA ALA A 793 -0.76 16.65 -22.63
C ALA A 793 -0.65 16.15 -24.09
N ALA A 794 -1.43 16.73 -25.01
CA ALA A 794 -1.37 16.42 -26.44
C ALA A 794 -0.14 17.01 -27.17
N ARG A 795 0.64 17.86 -26.48
CA ARG A 795 1.85 18.48 -27.01
C ARG A 795 3.14 17.80 -26.55
N LEU A 796 3.02 16.88 -25.58
CA LEU A 796 4.16 16.11 -25.07
C LEU A 796 4.82 15.30 -26.19
N ARG A 797 6.14 15.16 -26.08
CA ARG A 797 6.97 14.42 -27.04
C ARG A 797 7.89 13.46 -26.28
N ALA A 798 8.39 12.43 -26.97
CA ALA A 798 9.39 11.53 -26.42
C ALA A 798 10.59 12.31 -25.84
N GLY A 799 10.94 12.05 -24.58
CA GLY A 799 11.98 12.78 -23.85
C GLY A 799 11.53 14.08 -23.18
N ASP A 800 10.27 14.50 -23.31
CA ASP A 800 9.70 15.68 -22.64
C ASP A 800 9.21 15.34 -21.21
N GLY A 801 10.04 14.65 -20.43
CA GLY A 801 9.68 14.20 -19.09
C GLY A 801 9.35 15.35 -18.13
N ASP A 802 10.04 16.48 -18.27
CA ASP A 802 9.78 17.69 -17.48
C ASP A 802 8.47 18.39 -17.89
N GLY A 803 8.17 18.47 -19.20
CA GLY A 803 6.87 18.89 -19.69
C GLY A 803 5.74 17.97 -19.19
N ALA A 804 5.97 16.66 -19.17
CA ALA A 804 5.02 15.67 -18.68
C ALA A 804 4.73 15.86 -17.18
N ARG A 805 5.74 16.15 -16.34
CA ARG A 805 5.55 16.44 -14.92
C ARG A 805 4.61 17.61 -14.64
N ARG A 806 4.62 18.64 -15.50
CA ARG A 806 3.71 19.79 -15.39
C ARG A 806 2.35 19.53 -16.03
N ALA A 807 2.33 18.96 -17.23
CA ALA A 807 1.11 18.75 -18.00
C ALA A 807 0.20 17.70 -17.36
N LEU A 808 0.79 16.65 -16.78
CA LEU A 808 0.09 15.50 -16.22
C LEU A 808 -0.08 15.57 -14.70
N PHE A 809 0.46 16.60 -14.04
CA PHE A 809 0.26 16.82 -12.61
C PHE A 809 -1.24 16.81 -12.26
N ALA A 810 -1.60 16.13 -11.19
CA ALA A 810 -2.92 16.20 -10.56
C ALA A 810 -2.70 16.21 -9.04
N TYR A 811 -3.62 16.83 -8.30
CA TYR A 811 -3.50 16.87 -6.84
C TYR A 811 -3.61 15.46 -6.25
N LEU A 812 -2.82 15.18 -5.22
CA LEU A 812 -2.72 13.82 -4.67
C LEU A 812 -4.04 13.35 -4.04
N TRP A 813 -4.79 14.27 -3.43
CA TRP A 813 -6.16 13.99 -2.96
C TRP A 813 -7.09 13.64 -4.12
N ASP A 814 -6.98 14.31 -5.26
CA ASP A 814 -7.81 13.99 -6.41
C ASP A 814 -7.55 12.58 -6.92
N LEU A 815 -6.28 12.20 -7.02
CA LEU A 815 -5.88 10.86 -7.44
C LEU A 815 -6.34 9.78 -6.46
N ALA A 816 -6.18 10.01 -5.15
CA ALA A 816 -6.56 9.06 -4.12
C ALA A 816 -8.08 8.83 -4.01
N LEU A 817 -8.88 9.86 -4.32
CA LEU A 817 -10.33 9.83 -4.13
C LEU A 817 -11.10 9.37 -5.36
N LEU A 818 -10.53 9.49 -6.57
CA LEU A 818 -11.23 9.30 -7.83
C LEU A 818 -11.93 7.94 -7.96
N THR A 819 -11.25 6.85 -7.59
CA THR A 819 -11.83 5.50 -7.69
C THR A 819 -13.00 5.33 -6.71
N SER A 820 -12.87 5.90 -5.51
CA SER A 820 -13.91 5.84 -4.48
C SER A 820 -15.13 6.67 -4.87
N THR A 821 -14.92 7.86 -5.43
CA THR A 821 -16.02 8.72 -5.88
C THR A 821 -16.74 8.09 -7.05
N VAL A 822 -16.04 7.61 -8.09
CA VAL A 822 -16.66 6.88 -9.21
C VAL A 822 -17.40 5.62 -8.74
N THR A 823 -16.86 4.89 -7.77
CA THR A 823 -17.54 3.72 -7.21
C THR A 823 -18.86 4.09 -6.54
N LEU A 824 -18.86 5.14 -5.72
CA LEU A 824 -20.04 5.58 -4.99
C LEU A 824 -21.11 6.21 -5.89
N THR A 825 -20.69 7.00 -6.88
CA THR A 825 -21.62 7.81 -7.69
C THR A 825 -22.10 7.10 -8.94
N TYR A 826 -21.32 6.15 -9.46
CA TYR A 826 -21.64 5.42 -10.69
C TYR A 826 -21.86 3.92 -10.44
N ILE A 827 -20.85 3.21 -9.90
CA ILE A 827 -20.89 1.73 -9.82
C ILE A 827 -21.98 1.24 -8.87
N ALA A 828 -22.05 1.78 -7.64
CA ALA A 828 -23.03 1.33 -6.66
C ALA A 828 -24.48 1.58 -7.12
N PRO A 829 -24.86 2.77 -7.63
CA PRO A 829 -26.18 2.97 -8.21
C PRO A 829 -26.42 2.10 -9.45
N ALA A 830 -25.39 1.83 -10.26
CA ALA A 830 -25.54 0.94 -11.43
C ALA A 830 -25.90 -0.49 -11.03
N LEU A 831 -25.29 -1.03 -9.97
CA LEU A 831 -25.62 -2.35 -9.43
C LEU A 831 -27.06 -2.42 -8.89
N LEU A 832 -27.48 -1.37 -8.17
CA LEU A 832 -28.82 -1.27 -7.59
C LEU A 832 -29.92 -1.12 -8.65
N MET A 833 -29.58 -0.48 -9.77
CA MET A 833 -30.38 -0.42 -10.98
C MET A 833 -30.47 -1.79 -11.64
N CYS A 834 -29.35 -2.42 -12.00
CA CYS A 834 -29.31 -3.60 -12.88
C CYS A 834 -29.82 -4.92 -12.25
N ALA A 835 -29.92 -5.02 -10.92
CA ALA A 835 -30.33 -6.25 -10.24
C ALA A 835 -31.43 -6.00 -9.21
N PRO A 836 -32.59 -5.42 -9.59
CA PRO A 836 -33.62 -5.02 -8.62
C PRO A 836 -34.19 -6.21 -7.83
N GLY A 837 -34.25 -7.39 -8.45
CA GLY A 837 -34.69 -8.63 -7.80
C GLY A 837 -33.73 -9.12 -6.70
N LEU A 838 -32.41 -8.91 -6.85
CA LEU A 838 -31.41 -9.27 -5.84
C LEU A 838 -31.58 -8.47 -4.54
N PHE A 839 -32.07 -7.24 -4.66
CA PHE A 839 -32.25 -6.31 -3.54
C PHE A 839 -33.71 -6.19 -3.08
N GLY A 840 -34.63 -7.00 -3.62
CA GLY A 840 -36.05 -6.96 -3.27
C GLY A 840 -36.72 -5.61 -3.55
N HIS A 841 -36.26 -4.90 -4.59
CA HIS A 841 -36.78 -3.57 -4.92
C HIS A 841 -38.23 -3.65 -5.43
N THR A 842 -39.10 -2.82 -4.85
CA THR A 842 -40.41 -2.48 -5.44
C THR A 842 -40.24 -1.74 -6.77
N ALA A 843 -41.28 -1.72 -7.60
CA ALA A 843 -41.31 -0.92 -8.84
C ALA A 843 -40.90 0.54 -8.59
N GLU A 844 -41.42 1.13 -7.51
CA GLU A 844 -41.11 2.49 -7.11
C GLU A 844 -39.63 2.70 -6.76
N GLN A 845 -39.05 1.77 -5.99
CA GLN A 845 -37.63 1.83 -5.62
C GLN A 845 -36.72 1.65 -6.83
N HIS A 846 -37.08 0.75 -7.76
CA HIS A 846 -36.34 0.55 -8.99
C HIS A 846 -36.27 1.84 -9.82
N TYR A 847 -37.41 2.51 -10.05
CA TYR A 847 -37.44 3.79 -10.77
C TYR A 847 -36.63 4.90 -10.08
N LYS A 848 -36.64 4.94 -8.74
CA LYS A 848 -35.81 5.88 -7.98
C LYS A 848 -34.31 5.64 -8.19
N TRP A 849 -33.86 4.38 -8.22
CA TRP A 849 -32.45 4.06 -8.48
C TRP A 849 -32.02 4.41 -9.91
N LEU A 850 -32.87 4.18 -10.91
CA LEU A 850 -32.62 4.63 -12.28
C LEU A 850 -32.47 6.16 -12.32
N ALA A 851 -33.37 6.90 -11.67
CA ALA A 851 -33.32 8.37 -11.63
C ALA A 851 -32.06 8.89 -10.92
N ILE A 852 -31.65 8.27 -9.80
CA ILE A 852 -30.42 8.61 -9.09
C ILE A 852 -29.20 8.39 -10.00
N TRP A 853 -29.17 7.28 -10.74
CA TRP A 853 -28.08 6.95 -11.64
C TRP A 853 -27.97 7.94 -12.81
N GLN A 854 -29.07 8.49 -13.34
CA GLN A 854 -29.00 9.48 -14.44
C GLN A 854 -28.14 10.71 -14.08
N ALA A 855 -28.11 11.10 -12.81
CA ALA A 855 -27.31 12.23 -12.34
C ALA A 855 -25.87 11.86 -11.95
N PHE A 856 -25.40 10.62 -12.20
CA PHE A 856 -24.05 10.17 -11.83
C PHE A 856 -22.93 11.12 -12.30
N PRO A 857 -22.95 11.77 -13.48
CA PRO A 857 -21.81 12.59 -13.89
C PRO A 857 -21.69 13.82 -13.00
N LEU A 858 -22.84 14.44 -12.69
CA LEU A 858 -22.92 15.57 -11.76
C LEU A 858 -22.53 15.13 -10.35
N TRP A 859 -23.05 13.99 -9.87
CA TRP A 859 -22.68 13.45 -8.56
C TRP A 859 -21.19 13.13 -8.45
N SER A 860 -20.59 12.55 -9.50
CA SER A 860 -19.15 12.24 -9.54
C SER A 860 -18.32 13.50 -9.37
N VAL A 861 -18.68 14.55 -10.10
CA VAL A 861 -18.01 15.85 -10.02
C VAL A 861 -18.17 16.49 -8.65
N ILE A 862 -19.39 16.52 -8.10
CA ILE A 862 -19.68 17.11 -6.79
C ILE A 862 -18.98 16.32 -5.68
N ALA A 863 -19.06 14.99 -5.71
CA ALA A 863 -18.42 14.11 -4.73
C ALA A 863 -16.90 14.25 -4.78
N GLN A 864 -16.31 14.29 -5.97
CA GLN A 864 -14.87 14.54 -6.14
C GLN A 864 -14.45 15.89 -5.56
N TRP A 865 -15.19 16.96 -5.88
CA TRP A 865 -14.93 18.29 -5.33
C TRP A 865 -15.03 18.31 -3.80
N ALA A 866 -16.12 17.76 -3.27
CA ALA A 866 -16.41 17.76 -1.85
C ALA A 866 -15.38 16.92 -1.08
N ALA A 867 -15.05 15.73 -1.57
CA ALA A 867 -14.08 14.84 -0.96
C ALA A 867 -12.66 15.45 -1.00
N HIS A 868 -12.27 16.05 -2.13
CA HIS A 868 -11.02 16.80 -2.23
C HIS A 868 -10.96 17.91 -1.19
N ARG A 869 -12.00 18.75 -1.11
CA ARG A 869 -12.05 19.87 -0.16
C ARG A 869 -12.06 19.39 1.29
N ALA A 870 -12.80 18.34 1.60
CA ALA A 870 -12.79 17.73 2.93
C ALA A 870 -11.38 17.26 3.31
N CYS A 871 -10.69 16.52 2.43
CA CYS A 871 -9.32 16.07 2.70
C CYS A 871 -8.35 17.25 2.79
N TYR A 872 -8.47 18.25 1.93
CA TYR A 872 -7.67 19.48 2.00
C TYR A 872 -7.83 20.20 3.35
N PHE A 873 -9.07 20.40 3.82
CA PHE A 873 -9.34 21.11 5.08
C PHE A 873 -8.98 20.29 6.32
N LEU A 874 -9.16 18.96 6.28
CA LEU A 874 -8.93 18.07 7.42
C LEU A 874 -7.46 17.64 7.56
N LEU A 875 -6.77 17.44 6.44
CA LEU A 875 -5.45 16.81 6.38
C LEU A 875 -4.39 17.74 5.76
N GLY A 876 -4.79 18.93 5.31
CA GLY A 876 -3.91 19.91 4.71
C GLY A 876 -3.67 19.73 3.21
N SER A 877 -2.94 20.70 2.66
CA SER A 877 -2.60 20.80 1.24
C SER A 877 -1.44 19.89 0.86
N MET A 878 -1.68 18.80 0.14
CA MET A 878 -0.63 17.98 -0.48
C MET A 878 -0.34 18.49 -1.90
N VAL A 879 0.21 19.70 -2.02
CA VAL A 879 0.66 20.25 -3.30
C VAL A 879 2.17 20.13 -3.36
N PRO A 880 2.70 19.14 -4.10
CA PRO A 880 4.13 19.04 -4.25
C PRO A 880 4.62 20.19 -5.14
N ARG A 881 5.82 20.68 -4.83
CA ARG A 881 6.48 21.75 -5.58
C ARG A 881 7.87 21.28 -6.02
N ASP A 882 8.32 21.72 -7.18
CA ASP A 882 9.71 21.52 -7.62
C ASP A 882 10.65 22.48 -6.87
N ASP A 883 11.96 22.32 -7.12
CA ASP A 883 13.01 23.13 -6.52
C ASP A 883 12.92 24.63 -6.90
N GLU A 884 12.14 24.94 -7.94
CA GLU A 884 11.83 26.30 -8.39
C GLU A 884 10.51 26.83 -7.77
N GLY A 885 9.91 26.09 -6.84
CA GLY A 885 8.69 26.45 -6.13
C GLY A 885 7.40 26.34 -6.96
N ARG A 886 7.46 25.75 -8.15
CA ARG A 886 6.31 25.54 -9.05
C ARG A 886 5.58 24.26 -8.67
N GLU A 887 4.25 24.28 -8.76
CA GLU A 887 3.44 23.08 -8.50
C GLU A 887 3.79 21.97 -9.51
N THR A 888 4.16 20.79 -9.00
CA THR A 888 4.54 19.62 -9.80
C THR A 888 4.20 18.35 -9.03
N THR A 889 4.19 17.19 -9.67
CA THR A 889 4.27 15.93 -8.92
C THR A 889 5.70 15.39 -8.89
N PRO A 890 6.16 14.80 -7.76
CA PRO A 890 7.32 13.92 -7.76
C PRO A 890 6.91 12.67 -8.55
N GLY A 891 7.57 12.40 -9.67
CA GLY A 891 7.15 11.40 -10.65
C GLY A 891 6.92 10.01 -10.05
N ILE A 892 7.75 9.55 -9.11
CA ILE A 892 7.52 8.24 -8.46
C ILE A 892 6.25 8.22 -7.60
N ALA A 893 5.97 9.29 -6.83
CA ALA A 893 4.78 9.35 -5.96
C ALA A 893 3.49 9.47 -6.78
N PHE A 894 3.55 10.23 -7.87
CA PHE A 894 2.48 10.34 -8.85
C PHE A 894 2.16 9.02 -9.54
N SER A 895 3.18 8.31 -10.03
CA SER A 895 2.97 7.04 -10.72
C SER A 895 2.34 5.98 -9.82
N VAL A 896 2.65 6.00 -8.51
CA VAL A 896 2.01 5.11 -7.53
C VAL A 896 0.56 5.53 -7.25
N ALA A 897 0.27 6.82 -7.17
CA ALA A 897 -1.09 7.30 -6.92
C ALA A 897 -2.01 7.10 -8.14
N VAL A 898 -1.50 7.32 -9.35
CA VAL A 898 -2.26 7.19 -10.59
C VAL A 898 -2.43 5.73 -11.03
N SER A 899 -1.51 4.81 -10.65
CA SER A 899 -1.61 3.38 -11.00
C SER A 899 -2.90 2.76 -10.47
N GLY A 900 -3.33 3.14 -9.26
CA GLY A 900 -4.59 2.63 -8.67
C GLY A 900 -5.82 2.95 -9.52
N ILE A 901 -5.83 4.06 -10.25
CA ILE A 901 -6.94 4.43 -11.15
C ILE A 901 -6.94 3.54 -12.41
N TYR A 902 -5.76 3.26 -12.98
CA TYR A 902 -5.64 2.36 -14.12
C TYR A 902 -5.95 0.91 -13.74
N GLU A 903 -5.47 0.45 -12.58
CA GLU A 903 -5.80 -0.87 -12.04
C GLU A 903 -7.30 -1.01 -11.79
N PHE A 904 -7.95 0.02 -11.25
CA PHE A 904 -9.41 0.08 -11.09
C PHE A 904 -10.13 -0.05 -12.44
N ALA A 905 -9.74 0.75 -13.44
CA ALA A 905 -10.33 0.71 -14.78
C ALA A 905 -10.15 -0.67 -15.45
N LEU A 906 -8.94 -1.23 -15.37
CA LEU A 906 -8.63 -2.56 -15.90
C LEU A 906 -9.41 -3.65 -15.18
N THR A 907 -9.51 -3.60 -13.85
CA THR A 907 -10.25 -4.59 -13.05
C THR A 907 -11.73 -4.58 -13.42
N LEU A 908 -12.33 -3.41 -13.51
CA LEU A 908 -13.74 -3.25 -13.89
C LEU A 908 -14.00 -3.82 -15.29
N CYS A 909 -13.13 -3.48 -16.25
CA CYS A 909 -13.20 -3.99 -17.62
C CYS A 909 -13.00 -5.50 -17.71
N VAL A 910 -11.90 -6.04 -17.17
CA VAL A 910 -11.54 -7.46 -17.26
C VAL A 910 -12.54 -8.35 -16.52
N GLY A 911 -12.96 -7.93 -15.32
CA GLY A 911 -13.88 -8.68 -14.47
C GLY A 911 -15.26 -8.91 -15.09
N THR A 912 -15.70 -8.02 -15.98
CA THR A 912 -16.96 -8.17 -16.73
C THR A 912 -16.73 -8.74 -18.14
N HIS A 913 -15.64 -8.36 -18.81
CA HIS A 913 -15.35 -8.76 -20.19
C HIS A 913 -15.11 -10.26 -20.33
N ILE A 914 -14.21 -10.84 -19.52
CA ILE A 914 -13.86 -12.27 -19.63
C ILE A 914 -15.09 -13.18 -19.48
N PRO A 915 -15.90 -13.10 -18.40
CA PRO A 915 -17.02 -14.02 -18.24
C PRO A 915 -18.08 -13.86 -19.32
N ILE A 916 -18.39 -12.62 -19.73
CA ILE A 916 -19.45 -12.35 -20.72
C ILE A 916 -19.00 -12.78 -22.11
N VAL A 917 -17.75 -12.51 -22.51
CA VAL A 917 -17.22 -12.93 -23.81
C VAL A 917 -17.02 -14.44 -23.87
N ALA A 918 -16.53 -15.07 -22.80
CA ALA A 918 -16.40 -16.54 -22.74
C ALA A 918 -17.76 -17.23 -22.93
N LEU A 919 -18.81 -16.71 -22.29
CA LEU A 919 -20.18 -17.18 -22.47
C LEU A 919 -20.70 -16.92 -23.89
N ALA A 920 -20.50 -15.70 -24.42
CA ALA A 920 -20.96 -15.31 -25.76
C ALA A 920 -20.29 -16.12 -26.88
N LEU A 921 -19.03 -16.54 -26.69
CA LEU A 921 -18.24 -17.37 -27.60
C LEU A 921 -18.40 -18.88 -27.36
N LEU A 922 -19.25 -19.29 -26.42
CA LEU A 922 -19.48 -20.70 -26.12
C LEU A 922 -19.95 -21.46 -27.37
N PRO A 923 -19.24 -22.52 -27.81
CA PRO A 923 -19.57 -23.29 -29.01
C PRO A 923 -21.00 -23.85 -28.97
N ALA A 924 -21.70 -23.78 -30.11
CA ALA A 924 -23.09 -24.24 -30.23
C ALA A 924 -23.33 -25.68 -29.73
N PRO A 925 -22.44 -26.67 -29.98
CA PRO A 925 -22.63 -28.03 -29.46
C PRO A 925 -22.54 -28.14 -27.93
N LEU A 926 -21.82 -27.24 -27.26
CA LEU A 926 -21.63 -27.27 -25.81
C LEU A 926 -22.79 -26.63 -25.04
N ARG A 927 -23.57 -25.75 -25.67
CA ARG A 927 -24.73 -25.07 -25.06
C ARG A 927 -25.79 -26.05 -24.51
N PRO A 928 -26.31 -27.04 -25.26
CA PRO A 928 -27.29 -27.98 -24.72
C PRO A 928 -26.72 -28.88 -23.60
N VAL A 929 -25.42 -29.20 -23.67
CA VAL A 929 -24.72 -29.99 -22.63
C VAL A 929 -24.62 -29.20 -21.32
N LEU A 930 -24.20 -27.93 -21.41
CA LEU A 930 -24.10 -27.07 -20.23
C LEU A 930 -25.48 -26.65 -19.70
N GLY A 931 -26.44 -26.39 -20.59
CA GLY A 931 -27.81 -26.05 -20.21
C GLY A 931 -28.55 -27.19 -19.50
N SER A 932 -28.26 -28.45 -19.83
CA SER A 932 -28.79 -29.61 -19.11
C SER A 932 -28.10 -29.85 -17.75
N ARG A 933 -26.81 -29.50 -17.63
CA ARG A 933 -26.03 -29.58 -16.38
C ARG A 933 -26.37 -28.46 -15.40
N PHE A 934 -26.60 -27.24 -15.90
CA PHE A 934 -26.85 -26.03 -15.12
C PHE A 934 -28.22 -25.45 -15.47
N VAL A 935 -29.28 -26.13 -15.02
CA VAL A 935 -30.67 -25.80 -15.36
C VAL A 935 -31.04 -24.35 -15.03
N SER A 936 -30.55 -23.81 -13.91
CA SER A 936 -30.78 -22.42 -13.50
C SER A 936 -30.10 -21.37 -14.41
N LEU A 937 -29.02 -21.75 -15.10
CA LEU A 937 -28.28 -20.87 -16.02
C LEU A 937 -28.65 -21.12 -17.48
N LYS A 938 -29.47 -22.14 -17.78
CA LYS A 938 -29.87 -22.49 -19.14
C LYS A 938 -30.41 -21.29 -19.95
N PRO A 939 -31.30 -20.43 -19.40
CA PRO A 939 -31.78 -19.25 -20.13
C PRO A 939 -30.66 -18.30 -20.54
N ILE A 940 -29.63 -18.16 -19.70
CA ILE A 940 -28.47 -17.30 -19.94
C ILE A 940 -27.56 -17.93 -21.01
N ILE A 941 -27.30 -19.24 -20.90
CA ILE A 941 -26.45 -20.01 -21.81
C ILE A 941 -27.01 -20.04 -23.24
N ASP A 942 -28.33 -20.15 -23.38
CA ASP A 942 -28.98 -20.24 -24.69
C ASP A 942 -29.03 -18.87 -25.38
N ASP A 943 -29.34 -17.83 -24.62
CA ASP A 943 -29.68 -16.51 -25.16
C ASP A 943 -28.43 -15.64 -25.44
N VAL A 944 -27.40 -15.72 -24.59
CA VAL A 944 -26.16 -14.94 -24.74
C VAL A 944 -25.29 -15.55 -25.85
N THR A 945 -25.28 -14.89 -27.02
CA THR A 945 -24.38 -15.20 -28.15
C THR A 945 -23.59 -13.97 -28.55
N PHE A 946 -22.44 -14.16 -29.20
CA PHE A 946 -21.64 -13.02 -29.69
C PHE A 946 -22.44 -12.09 -30.62
N ALA A 947 -23.15 -12.65 -31.59
CA ALA A 947 -23.96 -11.87 -32.52
C ALA A 947 -25.07 -11.09 -31.80
N ARG A 948 -25.85 -11.76 -30.95
CA ARG A 948 -26.97 -11.12 -30.26
C ARG A 948 -26.56 -10.13 -29.19
N THR A 949 -25.37 -10.29 -28.58
CA THR A 949 -24.89 -9.43 -27.48
C THR A 949 -24.11 -8.23 -27.99
N PHE A 950 -23.21 -8.44 -28.97
CA PHE A 950 -22.22 -7.43 -29.37
C PHE A 950 -22.43 -6.84 -30.77
N VAL A 951 -23.14 -7.51 -31.67
CA VAL A 951 -23.28 -7.00 -33.05
C VAL A 951 -24.50 -6.08 -33.13
N PRO A 952 -24.34 -4.80 -33.53
CA PRO A 952 -25.47 -3.90 -33.72
C PRO A 952 -26.17 -4.20 -35.04
N TYR A 953 -27.47 -3.91 -35.10
CA TYR A 953 -28.21 -3.87 -36.36
C TYR A 953 -27.73 -2.69 -37.20
N PRO A 954 -27.71 -2.80 -38.54
CA PRO A 954 -27.32 -1.69 -39.41
C PRO A 954 -28.14 -0.41 -39.13
N VAL A 955 -27.50 0.75 -39.17
CA VAL A 955 -28.18 2.06 -38.96
C VAL A 955 -29.31 2.32 -39.97
N THR A 956 -29.24 1.68 -41.14
CA THR A 956 -30.27 1.74 -42.18
C THR A 956 -31.48 0.84 -41.91
N ALA A 957 -31.34 -0.13 -41.00
CA ALA A 957 -32.38 -1.09 -40.65
C ALA A 957 -32.37 -1.39 -39.14
N PRO A 958 -32.61 -0.38 -38.28
CA PRO A 958 -32.64 -0.58 -36.84
C PRO A 958 -33.94 -1.30 -36.40
N PRO A 959 -33.97 -1.94 -35.23
CA PRO A 959 -35.19 -2.49 -34.65
C PRO A 959 -36.27 -1.41 -34.49
N THR A 960 -37.52 -1.76 -34.78
CA THR A 960 -38.68 -0.87 -34.69
C THR A 960 -39.59 -1.25 -33.52
N VAL A 961 -40.16 -0.24 -32.87
CA VAL A 961 -41.09 -0.34 -31.75
C VAL A 961 -42.44 0.23 -32.17
N THR A 962 -43.51 -0.50 -31.88
CA THR A 962 -44.87 -0.01 -32.11
C THR A 962 -45.27 1.03 -31.06
N PRO A 963 -45.59 2.29 -31.44
CA PRO A 963 -46.02 3.29 -30.47
C PRO A 963 -47.40 2.93 -29.88
N GLY A 964 -47.52 2.90 -28.55
CA GLY A 964 -48.80 2.73 -27.85
C GLY A 964 -49.15 1.31 -27.38
N GLY A 965 -48.29 0.30 -27.60
CA GLY A 965 -48.55 -1.08 -27.20
C GLY A 965 -47.43 -2.05 -27.54
N ALA A 966 -46.18 -1.65 -27.29
CA ALA A 966 -45.02 -2.46 -27.63
C ALA A 966 -45.04 -3.81 -26.88
N ALA A 967 -44.73 -4.89 -27.62
CA ALA A 967 -44.65 -6.21 -27.03
C ALA A 967 -43.42 -6.32 -26.09
N PRO A 968 -43.47 -7.20 -25.07
CA PRO A 968 -42.32 -7.56 -24.27
C PRO A 968 -41.02 -7.74 -25.07
N GLY A 969 -39.95 -7.03 -24.69
CA GLY A 969 -38.63 -7.12 -25.32
C GLY A 969 -38.42 -6.28 -26.60
N GLU A 970 -39.48 -5.74 -27.23
CA GLU A 970 -39.34 -4.87 -28.41
C GLU A 970 -38.55 -3.59 -28.09
N LEU A 971 -38.81 -2.99 -26.92
CA LEU A 971 -38.07 -1.81 -26.49
C LEU A 971 -36.63 -2.16 -26.14
N ALA A 972 -36.40 -3.28 -25.44
CA ALA A 972 -35.05 -3.73 -25.10
C ALA A 972 -34.16 -3.87 -26.34
N ALA A 973 -34.67 -4.39 -27.45
CA ALA A 973 -33.93 -4.53 -28.70
C ALA A 973 -33.52 -3.16 -29.31
N ALA A 974 -34.45 -2.20 -29.36
CA ALA A 974 -34.18 -0.86 -29.88
C ALA A 974 -33.18 -0.08 -29.00
N VAL A 975 -33.37 -0.13 -27.68
CA VAL A 975 -32.49 0.53 -26.71
C VAL A 975 -31.09 -0.11 -26.70
N THR A 976 -30.99 -1.44 -26.75
CA THR A 976 -29.70 -2.14 -26.83
C THR A 976 -28.95 -1.77 -28.11
N ASN A 977 -29.64 -1.69 -29.25
CA ASN A 977 -29.03 -1.27 -30.51
C ASN A 977 -28.48 0.16 -30.45
N PHE A 978 -29.24 1.08 -29.83
CA PHE A 978 -28.79 2.44 -29.58
C PHE A 978 -27.50 2.44 -28.74
N LEU A 979 -27.48 1.73 -27.61
CA LEU A 979 -26.34 1.71 -26.69
C LEU A 979 -25.09 1.04 -27.30
N ARG A 980 -25.25 0.08 -28.22
CA ARG A 980 -24.12 -0.50 -28.99
C ARG A 980 -23.44 0.57 -29.84
N TYR A 981 -24.21 1.30 -30.64
CA TYR A 981 -23.64 2.41 -31.41
C TYR A 981 -23.05 3.47 -30.49
N ASP A 982 -23.75 3.81 -29.41
CA ASP A 982 -23.29 4.81 -28.46
C ASP A 982 -21.91 4.45 -27.89
N LEU A 983 -21.78 3.25 -27.34
CA LEU A 983 -20.54 2.79 -26.72
C LEU A 983 -19.41 2.60 -27.76
N TYR A 984 -19.69 2.01 -28.92
CA TYR A 984 -18.64 1.73 -29.92
C TYR A 984 -18.11 3.00 -30.58
N VAL A 985 -19.02 3.90 -30.98
CA VAL A 985 -18.65 5.15 -31.64
C VAL A 985 -18.00 6.13 -30.66
N GLY A 986 -18.33 6.08 -29.36
CA GLY A 986 -17.61 6.86 -28.34
C GLY A 986 -16.25 6.24 -27.96
N SER A 987 -16.15 4.91 -27.87
CA SER A 987 -14.92 4.23 -27.41
C SER A 987 -13.83 4.15 -28.49
N PHE A 988 -14.21 4.09 -29.77
CA PHE A 988 -13.24 4.01 -30.86
C PHE A 988 -12.34 5.27 -30.96
N PRO A 989 -12.88 6.50 -30.97
CA PRO A 989 -12.09 7.74 -30.88
C PRO A 989 -11.23 7.80 -29.61
N LEU A 990 -11.73 7.30 -28.48
CA LEU A 990 -10.98 7.25 -27.23
C LEU A 990 -9.74 6.36 -27.34
N LEU A 991 -9.84 5.20 -27.99
CA LEU A 991 -8.70 4.33 -28.27
C LEU A 991 -7.71 4.98 -29.24
N LEU A 992 -8.19 5.60 -30.33
CA LEU A 992 -7.33 6.32 -31.28
C LEU A 992 -6.59 7.50 -30.62
N TRP A 993 -7.27 8.22 -29.73
CA TRP A 993 -6.68 9.28 -28.92
C TRP A 993 -5.59 8.73 -28.01
N ALA A 994 -5.84 7.61 -27.33
CA ALA A 994 -4.83 6.97 -26.48
C ALA A 994 -3.61 6.47 -27.26
N MET A 995 -3.83 5.87 -28.44
CA MET A 995 -2.77 5.46 -29.35
C MET A 995 -1.94 6.66 -29.82
N TYR A 996 -2.59 7.78 -30.16
CA TYR A 996 -1.88 9.00 -30.56
C TYR A 996 -1.02 9.56 -29.43
N LEU A 997 -1.57 9.69 -28.21
CA LEU A 997 -0.83 10.19 -27.06
C LEU A 997 0.33 9.26 -26.69
N HIS A 998 0.11 7.94 -26.72
CA HIS A 998 1.15 6.95 -26.48
C HIS A 998 2.29 7.07 -27.50
N GLN A 999 1.97 7.00 -28.79
CA GLN A 999 2.94 7.02 -29.89
C GLN A 999 3.75 8.32 -29.94
N THR A 1000 3.19 9.43 -29.46
CA THR A 1000 3.90 10.73 -29.45
C THR A 1000 4.73 10.95 -28.19
N THR A 1001 4.38 10.32 -27.07
CA THR A 1001 4.94 10.66 -25.75
C THR A 1001 5.94 9.62 -25.24
N VAL A 1002 5.72 8.33 -25.49
CA VAL A 1002 6.57 7.23 -24.97
C VAL A 1002 7.92 7.19 -25.68
N LYS A 1003 9.00 6.91 -24.92
CA LYS A 1003 10.37 6.79 -25.45
C LYS A 1003 10.52 5.56 -26.35
N ASN A 1004 11.06 5.77 -27.56
CA ASN A 1004 11.24 4.75 -28.60
C ASN A 1004 9.94 3.96 -28.93
N PRO A 1005 8.87 4.65 -29.37
CA PRO A 1005 7.57 4.03 -29.54
C PRO A 1005 7.57 3.10 -30.77
N SER A 1006 7.31 1.81 -30.54
CA SER A 1006 7.12 0.83 -31.62
C SER A 1006 5.65 0.75 -31.98
N PHE A 1007 5.28 1.12 -33.21
CA PHE A 1007 3.89 1.03 -33.69
C PHE A 1007 3.37 -0.41 -33.61
N GLY A 1008 4.17 -1.40 -34.03
CA GLY A 1008 3.82 -2.82 -33.90
C GLY A 1008 3.80 -3.32 -32.44
N GLY A 1009 4.62 -2.75 -31.57
CA GLY A 1009 4.56 -3.01 -30.13
C GLY A 1009 3.27 -2.48 -29.50
N MET A 1010 2.90 -1.24 -29.82
CA MET A 1010 1.68 -0.59 -29.38
C MET A 1010 0.44 -1.36 -29.86
N LEU A 1011 0.37 -1.75 -31.14
CA LEU A 1011 -0.75 -2.52 -31.68
C LEU A 1011 -0.91 -3.89 -30.98
N ARG A 1012 0.19 -4.60 -30.71
CA ARG A 1012 0.13 -5.87 -29.95
C ARG A 1012 -0.38 -5.66 -28.53
N LYS A 1013 0.05 -4.60 -27.85
CA LYS A 1013 -0.42 -4.27 -26.49
C LYS A 1013 -1.90 -3.89 -26.49
N ALA A 1014 -2.30 -3.01 -27.40
CA ALA A 1014 -3.70 -2.61 -27.56
C ALA A 1014 -4.58 -3.82 -27.89
N GLY A 1015 -4.14 -4.68 -28.81
CA GLY A 1015 -4.84 -5.91 -29.17
C GLY A 1015 -4.97 -6.89 -28.01
N PHE A 1016 -3.91 -7.11 -27.23
CA PHE A 1016 -3.98 -7.95 -26.03
C PHE A 1016 -5.01 -7.44 -25.03
N TRP A 1017 -4.94 -6.16 -24.66
CA TRP A 1017 -5.88 -5.59 -23.69
C TRP A 1017 -7.31 -5.46 -24.23
N PHE A 1018 -7.47 -5.27 -25.54
CA PHE A 1018 -8.77 -5.33 -26.20
C PHE A 1018 -9.41 -6.71 -26.06
N LEU A 1019 -8.63 -7.78 -26.23
CA LEU A 1019 -9.12 -9.17 -26.10
C LEU A 1019 -9.42 -9.55 -24.65
N VAL A 1020 -8.65 -9.04 -23.69
CA VAL A 1020 -8.77 -9.43 -22.27
C VAL A 1020 -9.78 -8.57 -21.52
N GLY A 1021 -9.95 -7.30 -21.90
CA GLY A 1021 -10.78 -6.35 -21.16
C GLY A 1021 -11.63 -5.42 -22.03
N GLY A 1022 -11.61 -5.53 -23.36
CA GLY A 1022 -12.37 -4.66 -24.25
C GLY A 1022 -11.66 -3.34 -24.60
N PRO A 1023 -12.34 -2.45 -25.37
CA PRO A 1023 -11.74 -1.24 -25.92
C PRO A 1023 -11.22 -0.27 -24.85
N ILE A 1024 -11.88 -0.21 -23.69
CA ILE A 1024 -11.48 0.71 -22.63
C ILE A 1024 -10.30 0.18 -21.83
N ALA A 1025 -10.14 -1.14 -21.68
CA ALA A 1025 -8.92 -1.72 -21.11
C ALA A 1025 -7.70 -1.43 -21.99
N ALA A 1026 -7.84 -1.52 -23.32
CA ALA A 1026 -6.79 -1.14 -24.26
C ALA A 1026 -6.43 0.35 -24.12
N THR A 1027 -7.44 1.23 -24.06
CA THR A 1027 -7.25 2.66 -23.79
C THR A 1027 -6.49 2.89 -22.47
N ALA A 1028 -6.95 2.28 -21.37
CA ALA A 1028 -6.35 2.42 -20.04
C ALA A 1028 -4.88 2.00 -20.03
N ALA A 1029 -4.55 0.86 -20.63
CA ALA A 1029 -3.18 0.35 -20.69
C ALA A 1029 -2.23 1.27 -21.49
N LEU A 1030 -2.69 1.84 -22.60
CA LEU A 1030 -1.90 2.78 -23.40
C LEU A 1030 -1.70 4.12 -22.69
N ILE A 1031 -2.75 4.64 -22.05
CA ILE A 1031 -2.67 5.88 -21.29
C ILE A 1031 -1.79 5.70 -20.04
N TRP A 1032 -1.85 4.55 -19.37
CA TRP A 1032 -0.97 4.26 -18.25
C TRP A 1032 0.50 4.31 -18.68
N GLU A 1033 0.87 3.63 -19.77
CA GLU A 1033 2.25 3.69 -20.26
C GLU A 1033 2.66 5.09 -20.73
N ARG A 1034 1.73 5.88 -21.27
CA ARG A 1034 1.98 7.30 -21.57
C ARG A 1034 2.32 8.10 -20.31
N ASP A 1035 1.63 7.86 -19.20
CA ASP A 1035 1.83 8.58 -17.93
C ASP A 1035 3.14 8.22 -17.21
N GLU A 1036 3.73 7.08 -17.54
CA GLU A 1036 5.04 6.66 -17.03
C GLU A 1036 6.18 7.60 -17.47
N VAL A 1037 5.97 8.41 -18.52
CA VAL A 1037 6.94 9.42 -19.00
C VAL A 1037 7.26 10.48 -17.95
N VAL A 1038 6.36 10.71 -16.97
CA VAL A 1038 6.63 11.56 -15.81
C VAL A 1038 7.88 11.09 -15.04
N LYS A 1039 8.17 9.78 -15.01
CA LYS A 1039 9.38 9.22 -14.38
C LYS A 1039 10.66 9.64 -15.11
N GLU A 1040 10.61 9.88 -16.41
CA GLU A 1040 11.76 10.36 -17.18
C GLU A 1040 12.15 11.79 -16.77
N GLY A 1041 11.16 12.63 -16.45
CA GLY A 1041 11.39 14.00 -15.95
C GLY A 1041 12.08 14.02 -14.60
N ASP A 1042 11.73 13.09 -13.71
CA ASP A 1042 12.42 12.91 -12.43
C ASP A 1042 13.89 12.51 -12.62
N VAL A 1043 14.19 11.64 -13.60
CA VAL A 1043 15.56 11.21 -13.91
C VAL A 1043 16.37 12.36 -14.52
N ALA A 1044 15.78 13.12 -15.46
CA ALA A 1044 16.46 14.24 -16.12
C ALA A 1044 16.71 15.45 -15.19
N LEU A 1045 15.83 15.70 -14.21
CA LEU A 1045 16.06 16.73 -13.19
C LEU A 1045 17.17 16.31 -12.22
N LYS A 1046 17.21 15.03 -11.82
CA LYS A 1046 18.29 14.48 -11.00
C LYS A 1046 19.66 14.52 -11.71
N SER A 1047 19.70 14.37 -13.04
CA SER A 1047 20.94 14.47 -13.81
C SER A 1047 21.41 15.90 -14.11
N LYS A 1048 20.54 16.92 -13.92
CA LYS A 1048 20.89 18.34 -14.07
C LYS A 1048 21.30 19.00 -12.74
N THR A 1049 20.90 18.38 -11.63
CA THR A 1049 21.22 18.81 -10.26
C THR A 1049 22.41 18.04 -9.66
N SER A 1050 22.85 16.97 -10.33
CA SER A 1050 24.18 16.36 -10.22
C SER A 1050 25.16 17.02 -11.18
#